data_AF-A0A8C4ZXG9-F1
#
_entry.id   AF-A0A8C4ZXG9-F1
#
_cell.length_a   1.000
_cell.length_b   1.000
_cell.length_c   1.000
_cell.angle_alpha   90.00
_cell.angle_beta   90.00
_cell.angle_gamma   90.00
#
_symmetry.space_group_name_H-M   'P 1'
#
loop_
_entity.id
_entity.type
_entity.pdbx_description
1 polymer ?
#
loop_
_entity_poly.entity_id
_entity_poly.type
_entity_poly.pdbx_seq_one_letter_code
_entity_poly.pdbx_strand_id
1 'polypeptide(L)'
;MYNNMSSGFSNLGYAAVKCQQKLKSHLKKKFRRVFEGIAKAGQPTGVNDFYTEPFITEKGVGEVDKENEVGLIETASRKPAKEEKAIKCQDIFKHLPDQDPPIRTIITTGMTGMGKTVLTQKFTLDWAEGTVNDDIDFTFLLTFRELNLLKGKEFSLVELLHHCFNETKEAGIYSYDHYQVVFILDGLDECKLPLDFQKNPIWADVTEPTSMDVLLTNLISGNLLPSARIWITTIPAAANQIPAEYVDMVTEVRGFPDPQKEEYFRKRFREEASTISSMVKQSRSLHLMCHIPVFCWITGTVLEDFLKKSKRGEEMPNTVTQMYIHFLRVQLMQGDRKYHGRAETDPHWNSESRKILLSLGKLAFKQLEKGHLIFNEKDLAECDINISAASVYSGVVTQNFKEEFGLYQDTVYSFVHLSFQDFLAALHVFLSFIDNDVNLLSEEQPTSSETELTFLYQKAVDKALQSENGHLDAFLFFLLGLSLETNLILLQGLLGRRGSRSLTNKETVDYIKEKLNQDLSPVQSINLFHCLNQLNECSPVKEIQAYLTSGSLSRKSLSPTHWSALAYILLSPEEGLEVFDLKKYSASEEGLLRLMPVVAASKTALLNGCHLSEGCCEALASVLSSNTTSLRELDLSFNDLQDSGVRLLSAGLGSPHCTLETLRLNGCNLSGRCCEALASVLSSHSSRLRELDLSTNDLQDSGVKMLFVGLGSPHCRLETLRSVLLIVQLHHKVQYQKTNLTNSHPKNNNVCVHALSGCLITQEGCVSLASALRSSHLRELDLSYNHPEDSGVKLLSACLEDQRWRLDTLSVEHGGVRRLKPALKKYACELTLDQNTANIRLSLSEGNRKVTRVGEDQSYPDHPGRFDSCHQVLCREGLTGRCYWEVEWEGRVTIGVTYRGITRRGGGGSSMLGGNNKSWGFELGDGVYYACYNGSKIVKHLPHADSNIVGVYLDRPAGTLSFYRVSPDIGGSSDTLTHLHTFQSTFTEEDLLPGFSLYGKGRVGDSVSLCRL
;
A
#
# COMPACT_ATOMS: atom_id res chain seq x y z
N MET A 1 -46.43 -54.91 -15.97
CA MET A 1 -45.46 -54.15 -16.79
C MET A 1 -44.60 -53.25 -15.89
N TYR A 2 -43.85 -53.84 -14.95
CA TYR A 2 -43.09 -53.11 -13.90
C TYR A 2 -41.68 -53.70 -13.72
N ASN A 3 -41.01 -54.06 -14.82
CA ASN A 3 -39.67 -54.69 -14.77
C ASN A 3 -38.66 -54.15 -15.80
N ASN A 4 -38.91 -52.98 -16.43
CA ASN A 4 -38.00 -52.42 -17.45
C ASN A 4 -37.38 -51.06 -17.11
N MET A 5 -37.55 -50.53 -15.88
CA MET A 5 -36.92 -49.24 -15.50
C MET A 5 -35.63 -49.39 -14.67
N SER A 6 -35.37 -50.55 -14.04
CA SER A 6 -34.14 -50.73 -13.24
C SER A 6 -32.90 -51.07 -14.06
N SER A 7 -33.04 -51.51 -15.33
CA SER A 7 -31.92 -51.79 -16.24
C SER A 7 -31.43 -50.57 -17.01
N GLY A 8 -32.21 -49.47 -17.03
CA GLY A 8 -31.84 -48.21 -17.68
C GLY A 8 -30.81 -47.40 -16.89
N PHE A 9 -30.96 -47.34 -15.56
CA PHE A 9 -30.03 -46.61 -14.68
C PHE A 9 -28.64 -47.27 -14.57
N SER A 10 -28.56 -48.60 -14.63
CA SER A 10 -27.28 -49.32 -14.65
C SER A 10 -26.52 -49.15 -15.98
N ASN A 11 -27.23 -48.98 -17.10
CA ASN A 11 -26.62 -48.75 -18.42
C ASN A 11 -26.13 -47.31 -18.60
N LEU A 12 -26.82 -46.31 -18.04
CA LEU A 12 -26.34 -44.91 -18.07
C LEU A 12 -25.02 -44.74 -17.31
N GLY A 13 -24.90 -45.34 -16.11
CA GLY A 13 -23.65 -45.30 -15.35
C GLY A 13 -22.48 -45.99 -16.07
N TYR A 14 -22.73 -47.12 -16.73
CA TYR A 14 -21.70 -47.83 -17.50
C TYR A 14 -21.25 -47.04 -18.75
N ALA A 15 -22.18 -46.42 -19.48
CA ALA A 15 -21.86 -45.59 -20.64
C ALA A 15 -21.07 -44.34 -20.23
N ALA A 16 -21.45 -43.69 -19.12
CA ALA A 16 -20.75 -42.53 -18.57
C ALA A 16 -19.32 -42.88 -18.14
N VAL A 17 -19.11 -43.97 -17.39
CA VAL A 17 -17.77 -44.43 -16.99
C VAL A 17 -16.89 -44.74 -18.20
N LYS A 18 -17.45 -45.39 -19.23
CA LYS A 18 -16.72 -45.67 -20.47
C LYS A 18 -16.38 -44.39 -21.23
N CYS A 19 -17.28 -43.41 -21.25
CA CYS A 19 -17.03 -42.08 -21.80
C CYS A 19 -15.91 -41.37 -21.05
N GLN A 20 -15.96 -41.35 -19.72
CA GLN A 20 -14.93 -40.77 -18.85
C GLN A 20 -13.57 -41.40 -19.13
N GLN A 21 -13.48 -42.73 -19.23
CA GLN A 21 -12.22 -43.41 -19.56
C GLN A 21 -11.67 -43.02 -20.94
N LYS A 22 -12.53 -42.92 -21.96
CA LYS A 22 -12.13 -42.47 -23.30
C LYS A 22 -11.68 -41.02 -23.30
N LEU A 23 -12.45 -40.13 -22.67
CA LEU A 23 -12.14 -38.71 -22.56
C LEU A 23 -10.82 -38.51 -21.79
N LYS A 24 -10.66 -39.15 -20.63
CA LYS A 24 -9.39 -39.13 -19.88
C LYS A 24 -8.23 -39.65 -20.73
N SER A 25 -8.41 -40.72 -21.52
CA SER A 25 -7.37 -41.21 -22.43
C SER A 25 -7.03 -40.21 -23.54
N HIS A 26 -8.03 -39.54 -24.13
CA HIS A 26 -7.82 -38.48 -25.11
C HIS A 26 -7.04 -37.33 -24.48
N LEU A 27 -7.52 -36.77 -23.36
CA LEU A 27 -6.92 -35.62 -22.72
C LEU A 27 -5.51 -35.91 -22.19
N LYS A 28 -5.24 -37.14 -21.69
CA LYS A 28 -3.87 -37.60 -21.42
C LYS A 28 -3.01 -37.50 -22.68
N LYS A 29 -3.47 -38.02 -23.81
CA LYS A 29 -2.69 -38.00 -25.05
C LYS A 29 -2.46 -36.56 -25.54
N LYS A 30 -3.47 -35.70 -25.41
CA LYS A 30 -3.45 -34.29 -25.80
C LYS A 30 -2.49 -33.46 -24.95
N PHE A 31 -2.59 -33.54 -23.62
CA PHE A 31 -1.88 -32.64 -22.71
C PHE A 31 -0.62 -33.22 -22.06
N ARG A 32 -0.36 -34.54 -22.14
CA ARG A 32 0.89 -35.13 -21.61
C ARG A 32 2.14 -34.52 -22.24
N ARG A 33 1.99 -33.98 -23.45
CA ARG A 33 3.05 -33.53 -24.33
C ARG A 33 2.71 -32.12 -24.77
N VAL A 34 3.54 -31.16 -24.39
CA VAL A 34 3.43 -29.78 -24.87
C VAL A 34 4.53 -29.53 -25.86
N PHE A 35 4.17 -28.88 -26.96
CA PHE A 35 5.14 -28.38 -27.90
C PHE A 35 5.51 -26.96 -27.47
N GLU A 36 6.72 -26.80 -26.96
CA GLU A 36 7.35 -25.49 -26.85
C GLU A 36 7.76 -25.09 -28.29
N GLY A 37 6.81 -24.51 -29.03
CA GLY A 37 6.91 -24.24 -30.47
C GLY A 37 6.02 -25.12 -31.35
N ILE A 38 6.31 -25.25 -32.66
CA ILE A 38 5.47 -26.03 -33.62
C ILE A 38 5.69 -27.55 -33.54
N ALA A 39 4.57 -28.28 -33.59
CA ALA A 39 4.39 -29.73 -33.36
C ALA A 39 5.20 -30.73 -34.20
N LYS A 40 5.88 -30.30 -35.27
CA LYS A 40 6.76 -31.20 -36.05
C LYS A 40 8.22 -31.20 -35.56
N ALA A 41 8.57 -30.32 -34.62
CA ALA A 41 9.96 -29.92 -34.40
C ALA A 41 10.67 -30.46 -33.14
N GLY A 42 10.04 -31.23 -32.26
CA GLY A 42 10.73 -31.80 -31.08
C GLY A 42 10.23 -33.19 -30.73
N GLN A 43 11.02 -33.98 -30.00
CA GLN A 43 10.40 -34.96 -29.11
C GLN A 43 9.55 -34.14 -28.16
N PRO A 44 8.23 -34.33 -28.12
CA PRO A 44 7.39 -33.55 -27.24
C PRO A 44 7.85 -33.76 -25.79
N THR A 45 8.19 -32.67 -25.11
CA THR A 45 8.60 -32.70 -23.71
C THR A 45 7.37 -33.04 -22.88
N GLY A 46 7.52 -33.95 -21.91
CA GLY A 46 6.45 -34.23 -20.99
C GLY A 46 6.15 -32.96 -20.19
N VAL A 47 4.89 -32.57 -20.06
CA VAL A 47 4.53 -31.41 -19.22
C VAL A 47 5.11 -31.56 -17.81
N ASN A 48 5.06 -32.78 -17.27
CA ASN A 48 5.62 -33.11 -15.97
C ASN A 48 7.16 -32.96 -15.89
N ASP A 49 7.87 -32.95 -17.01
CA ASP A 49 9.33 -32.82 -17.05
C ASP A 49 9.80 -31.38 -16.79
N PHE A 50 8.94 -30.38 -16.98
CA PHE A 50 9.27 -28.97 -16.79
C PHE A 50 8.27 -28.17 -15.95
N TYR A 51 7.06 -28.71 -15.74
CA TYR A 51 6.01 -28.00 -15.00
C TYR A 51 6.48 -27.70 -13.58
N THR A 52 6.47 -26.41 -13.26
CA THR A 52 6.60 -25.87 -11.91
C THR A 52 5.33 -25.08 -11.64
N GLU A 53 4.68 -25.37 -10.53
CA GLU A 53 3.43 -24.71 -10.18
C GLU A 53 3.70 -23.23 -9.87
N PRO A 54 3.05 -22.28 -10.58
CA PRO A 54 3.22 -20.86 -10.30
C PRO A 54 2.59 -20.50 -8.96
N PHE A 55 3.01 -19.38 -8.38
CA PHE A 55 2.43 -18.89 -7.14
C PHE A 55 1.04 -18.27 -7.42
N ILE A 56 -0.01 -18.84 -6.82
CA ILE A 56 -1.41 -18.43 -7.00
C ILE A 56 -1.94 -17.89 -5.69
N THR A 57 -2.60 -16.73 -5.74
CA THR A 57 -3.17 -16.05 -4.57
C THR A 57 -4.62 -15.67 -4.83
N GLU A 58 -5.42 -15.59 -3.76
CA GLU A 58 -6.78 -15.04 -3.82
C GLU A 58 -6.71 -13.50 -3.95
N LYS A 59 -7.55 -12.93 -4.81
CA LYS A 59 -7.78 -11.48 -4.95
C LYS A 59 -9.21 -11.16 -4.50
N GLY A 60 -9.42 -9.99 -3.90
CA GLY A 60 -10.77 -9.52 -3.59
C GLY A 60 -11.60 -9.32 -4.86
N VAL A 61 -12.90 -9.67 -4.82
CA VAL A 61 -13.85 -9.45 -5.93
C VAL A 61 -13.89 -7.94 -6.26
N GLY A 62 -13.30 -7.54 -7.39
CA GLY A 62 -13.17 -6.13 -7.82
C GLY A 62 -11.76 -5.65 -8.20
N GLU A 63 -10.71 -6.45 -7.98
CA GLU A 63 -9.31 -6.11 -8.27
C GLU A 63 -8.87 -6.47 -9.71
N VAL A 64 -9.42 -5.75 -10.69
CA VAL A 64 -9.12 -5.95 -12.12
C VAL A 64 -8.23 -4.82 -12.65
N ASP A 65 -6.91 -5.02 -12.55
CA ASP A 65 -5.89 -4.04 -12.93
C ASP A 65 -5.90 -3.72 -14.44
N LYS A 66 -5.68 -2.46 -14.81
CA LYS A 66 -5.35 -2.03 -16.18
C LYS A 66 -3.89 -1.56 -16.18
N GLU A 67 -2.94 -2.48 -16.33
CA GLU A 67 -1.51 -2.14 -16.30
C GLU A 67 -0.72 -2.80 -17.44
N ASN A 68 0.34 -2.11 -17.90
CA ASN A 68 1.19 -2.46 -19.05
C ASN A 68 2.37 -3.36 -18.68
N GLU A 69 2.81 -4.20 -19.62
CA GLU A 69 3.78 -5.29 -19.41
C GLU A 69 5.20 -4.84 -18.95
N VAL A 70 5.62 -3.61 -19.24
CA VAL A 70 7.03 -3.18 -19.08
C VAL A 70 7.39 -2.82 -17.62
N GLY A 71 6.49 -2.17 -16.87
CA GLY A 71 6.72 -1.79 -15.45
C GLY A 71 6.48 -2.92 -14.43
N LEU A 72 6.00 -4.08 -14.88
CA LEU A 72 5.42 -5.10 -14.01
C LEU A 72 6.33 -6.29 -13.69
N ILE A 73 7.38 -6.54 -14.47
CA ILE A 73 8.46 -7.47 -14.06
C ILE A 73 9.04 -7.03 -12.71
N GLU A 74 9.07 -5.72 -12.50
CA GLU A 74 9.55 -5.07 -11.29
C GLU A 74 8.48 -4.98 -10.19
N THR A 75 7.21 -4.72 -10.54
CA THR A 75 6.12 -4.57 -9.56
C THR A 75 5.65 -5.91 -8.97
N ALA A 76 5.60 -7.00 -9.75
CA ALA A 76 5.18 -8.33 -9.28
C ALA A 76 6.16 -8.94 -8.26
N SER A 77 7.43 -8.51 -8.28
CA SER A 77 8.47 -8.88 -7.30
C SER A 77 8.26 -8.29 -5.89
N ARG A 78 7.38 -7.29 -5.72
CA ARG A 78 7.29 -6.50 -4.47
C ARG A 78 6.40 -7.06 -3.40
N LYS A 79 5.42 -7.90 -3.74
CA LYS A 79 4.49 -8.43 -2.74
C LYS A 79 5.18 -9.54 -1.95
N PRO A 80 5.45 -9.37 -0.64
CA PRO A 80 5.99 -10.45 0.15
C PRO A 80 4.97 -11.59 0.20
N ALA A 81 5.38 -12.80 -0.21
CA ALA A 81 4.58 -14.02 -0.11
C ALA A 81 4.14 -14.39 1.32
N LYS A 82 4.47 -13.58 2.34
CA LYS A 82 4.26 -13.86 3.77
C LYS A 82 2.85 -13.53 4.28
N GLU A 83 2.04 -12.74 3.56
CA GLU A 83 0.70 -12.35 4.03
C GLU A 83 -0.45 -12.94 3.20
N GLU A 84 -0.21 -13.31 1.94
CA GLU A 84 -1.24 -13.87 1.06
C GLU A 84 -1.26 -15.41 1.12
N LYS A 85 -2.44 -15.99 1.27
CA LYS A 85 -2.62 -17.44 1.34
C LYS A 85 -2.42 -18.05 -0.05
N ALA A 86 -1.34 -18.80 -0.22
CA ALA A 86 -1.08 -19.52 -1.47
C ALA A 86 -2.15 -20.59 -1.69
N ILE A 87 -2.79 -20.55 -2.86
CA ILE A 87 -3.75 -21.56 -3.33
C ILE A 87 -2.99 -22.56 -4.20
N LYS A 88 -3.16 -23.85 -3.94
CA LYS A 88 -2.70 -24.88 -4.87
C LYS A 88 -3.74 -25.05 -5.98
N CYS A 89 -3.29 -25.29 -7.19
CA CYS A 89 -4.15 -25.51 -8.37
C CYS A 89 -5.19 -26.62 -8.15
N GLN A 90 -4.78 -27.72 -7.53
CA GLN A 90 -5.69 -28.84 -7.14
C GLN A 90 -6.75 -28.46 -6.10
N ASP A 91 -6.54 -27.36 -5.37
CA ASP A 91 -7.41 -26.91 -4.29
C ASP A 91 -8.19 -25.65 -4.72
N ILE A 92 -8.15 -25.27 -6.01
CA ILE A 92 -8.73 -24.02 -6.51
C ILE A 92 -10.25 -23.94 -6.31
N PHE A 93 -10.94 -25.09 -6.28
CA PHE A 93 -12.38 -25.17 -5.97
C PHE A 93 -12.68 -25.63 -4.53
N LYS A 94 -11.65 -25.78 -3.66
CA LYS A 94 -11.83 -26.28 -2.29
C LYS A 94 -12.06 -25.13 -1.30
N HIS A 95 -13.01 -25.35 -0.41
CA HIS A 95 -13.48 -24.40 0.60
C HIS A 95 -12.47 -24.10 1.72
N LEU A 96 -12.57 -22.89 2.27
CA LEU A 96 -12.18 -22.59 3.64
C LEU A 96 -13.42 -22.74 4.57
N PRO A 97 -13.27 -23.21 5.82
CA PRO A 97 -14.40 -23.64 6.66
C PRO A 97 -15.47 -22.58 6.98
N ASP A 98 -15.21 -21.29 6.73
CA ASP A 98 -15.99 -20.16 7.26
C ASP A 98 -16.72 -19.31 6.20
N GLN A 99 -16.82 -19.74 4.94
CA GLN A 99 -17.51 -19.01 3.86
C GLN A 99 -18.63 -19.83 3.20
N ASP A 100 -19.84 -19.27 3.19
CA ASP A 100 -21.06 -19.73 2.53
C ASP A 100 -21.50 -18.58 1.60
N PRO A 101 -21.74 -18.75 0.27
CA PRO A 101 -22.08 -19.96 -0.52
C PRO A 101 -20.89 -20.68 -1.23
N PRO A 102 -21.13 -21.84 -1.90
CA PRO A 102 -20.12 -22.59 -2.68
C PRO A 102 -19.56 -21.85 -3.90
N ILE A 103 -18.25 -21.98 -4.13
CA ILE A 103 -17.52 -21.38 -5.26
C ILE A 103 -17.91 -22.09 -6.56
N ARG A 104 -18.63 -21.40 -7.44
CA ARG A 104 -19.02 -21.90 -8.76
C ARG A 104 -18.11 -21.34 -9.85
N THR A 105 -17.95 -20.02 -9.93
CA THR A 105 -17.21 -19.32 -10.98
C THR A 105 -15.94 -18.69 -10.43
N ILE A 106 -14.80 -19.09 -10.98
CA ILE A 106 -13.47 -18.54 -10.64
C ILE A 106 -12.91 -17.82 -11.85
N ILE A 107 -12.43 -16.59 -11.65
CA ILE A 107 -11.61 -15.89 -12.64
C ILE A 107 -10.15 -15.86 -12.16
N THR A 108 -9.26 -16.48 -12.91
CA THR A 108 -7.81 -16.39 -12.69
C THR A 108 -7.20 -15.36 -13.62
N THR A 109 -6.73 -14.28 -13.01
CA THR A 109 -6.00 -13.21 -13.67
C THR A 109 -4.50 -13.45 -13.60
N GLY A 110 -3.76 -12.83 -14.51
CA GLY A 110 -2.30 -12.82 -14.48
C GLY A 110 -1.76 -12.28 -15.80
N MET A 111 -0.55 -11.74 -15.80
CA MET A 111 0.01 -11.17 -17.02
C MET A 111 0.25 -12.22 -18.11
N THR A 112 0.47 -11.76 -19.34
CA THR A 112 0.93 -12.60 -20.45
C THR A 112 2.21 -13.35 -20.04
N GLY A 113 2.33 -14.60 -20.47
CA GLY A 113 3.53 -15.41 -20.15
C GLY A 113 3.61 -15.97 -18.72
N MET A 114 2.67 -15.63 -17.83
CA MET A 114 2.61 -16.16 -16.44
C MET A 114 2.25 -17.65 -16.34
N GLY A 115 1.91 -18.31 -17.45
CA GLY A 115 1.65 -19.75 -17.49
C GLY A 115 0.20 -20.16 -17.20
N LYS A 116 -0.78 -19.25 -17.30
CA LYS A 116 -2.21 -19.54 -17.09
C LYS A 116 -2.73 -20.72 -17.95
N THR A 117 -2.40 -20.73 -19.24
CA THR A 117 -2.76 -21.84 -20.15
C THR A 117 -2.07 -23.15 -19.78
N VAL A 118 -0.80 -23.11 -19.37
CA VAL A 118 -0.08 -24.32 -18.93
C VAL A 118 -0.68 -24.85 -17.61
N LEU A 119 -1.14 -23.95 -16.74
CA LEU A 119 -1.82 -24.27 -15.48
C LEU A 119 -3.14 -25.02 -15.72
N THR A 120 -3.99 -24.52 -16.62
CA THR A 120 -5.28 -25.18 -16.96
C THR A 120 -5.08 -26.51 -17.69
N GLN A 121 -4.08 -26.58 -18.58
CA GLN A 121 -3.68 -27.84 -19.22
C GLN A 121 -3.17 -28.87 -18.20
N LYS A 122 -2.36 -28.44 -17.22
CA LYS A 122 -1.85 -29.31 -16.17
C LYS A 122 -2.96 -29.84 -15.27
N PHE A 123 -3.89 -28.98 -14.84
CA PHE A 123 -5.07 -29.39 -14.07
C PHE A 123 -5.87 -30.47 -14.82
N THR A 124 -6.10 -30.26 -16.11
CA THR A 124 -6.84 -31.20 -16.95
C THR A 124 -6.08 -32.52 -17.13
N LEU A 125 -4.76 -32.47 -17.29
CA LEU A 125 -3.90 -33.65 -17.38
C LEU A 125 -3.93 -34.46 -16.08
N ASP A 126 -3.84 -33.80 -14.92
CA ASP A 126 -3.85 -34.45 -13.61
C ASP A 126 -5.19 -35.15 -13.31
N TRP A 127 -6.30 -34.47 -13.60
CA TRP A 127 -7.64 -35.09 -13.55
C TRP A 127 -7.74 -36.31 -14.47
N ALA A 128 -7.19 -36.19 -15.68
CA ALA A 128 -7.19 -37.28 -16.64
C ALA A 128 -6.35 -38.45 -16.12
N GLU A 129 -5.16 -38.19 -15.57
CA GLU A 129 -4.26 -39.18 -14.95
C GLU A 129 -4.86 -39.83 -13.70
N GLY A 130 -5.83 -39.18 -13.05
CA GLY A 130 -6.48 -39.65 -11.84
C GLY A 130 -5.58 -39.45 -10.61
N THR A 131 -4.77 -38.40 -10.63
CA THR A 131 -3.85 -38.06 -9.53
C THR A 131 -4.51 -37.16 -8.48
N VAL A 132 -5.46 -36.32 -8.90
CA VAL A 132 -6.22 -35.37 -8.05
C VAL A 132 -7.63 -35.13 -8.62
N ASN A 133 -8.49 -34.52 -7.80
CA ASN A 133 -9.87 -34.11 -8.13
C ASN A 133 -10.80 -35.27 -8.51
N ASP A 134 -10.81 -36.33 -7.68
CA ASP A 134 -11.69 -37.48 -7.84
C ASP A 134 -13.19 -37.13 -7.67
N ASP A 135 -13.50 -35.94 -7.16
CA ASP A 135 -14.85 -35.39 -7.06
C ASP A 135 -15.42 -34.86 -8.39
N ILE A 136 -14.61 -34.78 -9.45
CA ILE A 136 -15.02 -34.26 -10.77
C ILE A 136 -15.29 -35.42 -11.74
N ASP A 137 -16.51 -35.47 -12.29
CA ASP A 137 -16.93 -36.46 -13.28
C ASP A 137 -16.47 -36.11 -14.71
N PHE A 138 -16.53 -34.84 -15.09
CA PHE A 138 -16.14 -34.37 -16.42
C PHE A 138 -15.43 -33.02 -16.35
N THR A 139 -14.34 -32.89 -17.12
CA THR A 139 -13.63 -31.63 -17.31
C THR A 139 -13.57 -31.29 -18.79
N PHE A 140 -14.05 -30.10 -19.16
CA PHE A 140 -14.05 -29.60 -20.53
C PHE A 140 -13.22 -28.32 -20.61
N LEU A 141 -12.04 -28.40 -21.23
CA LEU A 141 -11.19 -27.24 -21.51
C LEU A 141 -11.50 -26.72 -22.91
N LEU A 142 -12.00 -25.49 -22.98
CA LEU A 142 -12.35 -24.77 -24.21
C LEU A 142 -11.55 -23.46 -24.23
N THR A 143 -10.88 -23.15 -25.34
CA THR A 143 -10.18 -21.86 -25.48
C THR A 143 -11.07 -20.84 -26.18
N PHE A 144 -11.04 -19.57 -25.78
CA PHE A 144 -11.78 -18.53 -26.52
C PHE A 144 -11.28 -18.39 -27.96
N ARG A 145 -10.01 -18.74 -28.21
CA ARG A 145 -9.44 -18.87 -29.55
C ARG A 145 -10.22 -19.84 -30.44
N GLU A 146 -10.56 -21.02 -29.91
CA GLU A 146 -11.39 -22.01 -30.59
C GLU A 146 -12.83 -21.55 -30.75
N LEU A 147 -13.43 -21.01 -29.68
CA LEU A 147 -14.82 -20.58 -29.66
C LEU A 147 -15.09 -19.43 -30.66
N ASN A 148 -14.11 -18.54 -30.85
CA ASN A 148 -14.18 -17.48 -31.86
C ASN A 148 -14.35 -18.02 -33.30
N LEU A 149 -13.87 -19.23 -33.60
CA LEU A 149 -14.02 -19.86 -34.92
C LEU A 149 -15.44 -20.35 -35.19
N LEU A 150 -16.25 -20.51 -34.13
CA LEU A 150 -17.64 -20.91 -34.19
C LEU A 150 -18.59 -19.69 -34.23
N LYS A 151 -18.05 -18.46 -34.27
CA LYS A 151 -18.83 -17.22 -34.38
C LYS A 151 -19.73 -17.25 -35.62
N GLY A 152 -21.01 -16.89 -35.42
CA GLY A 152 -22.03 -16.87 -36.48
C GLY A 152 -22.70 -18.22 -36.75
N LYS A 153 -22.40 -19.25 -35.96
CA LYS A 153 -23.12 -20.52 -35.94
C LYS A 153 -23.94 -20.66 -34.66
N GLU A 154 -24.95 -21.50 -34.74
CA GLU A 154 -25.78 -21.89 -33.60
C GLU A 154 -25.46 -23.33 -33.19
N PHE A 155 -25.38 -23.55 -31.88
CA PHE A 155 -25.21 -24.87 -31.27
C PHE A 155 -26.03 -24.90 -29.98
N SER A 156 -26.52 -26.07 -29.60
CA SER A 156 -26.88 -26.34 -28.21
C SER A 156 -25.62 -26.63 -27.38
N LEU A 157 -25.73 -26.61 -26.04
CA LEU A 157 -24.58 -26.94 -25.18
C LEU A 157 -24.11 -28.39 -25.41
N VAL A 158 -25.06 -29.32 -25.60
CA VAL A 158 -24.74 -30.72 -25.90
C VAL A 158 -24.08 -30.85 -27.26
N GLU A 159 -24.57 -30.15 -28.29
CA GLU A 159 -23.95 -30.18 -29.62
C GLU A 159 -22.55 -29.58 -29.63
N LEU A 160 -22.33 -28.50 -28.87
CA LEU A 160 -20.99 -27.92 -28.68
C LEU A 160 -20.04 -28.95 -28.05
N LEU A 161 -20.48 -29.63 -26.98
CA LEU A 161 -19.66 -30.67 -26.34
C LEU A 161 -19.42 -31.89 -27.24
N HIS A 162 -20.42 -32.32 -28.02
CA HIS A 162 -20.26 -33.37 -29.02
C HIS A 162 -19.30 -32.95 -30.14
N HIS A 163 -19.28 -31.65 -30.47
CA HIS A 163 -18.41 -31.08 -31.48
C HIS A 163 -16.95 -31.00 -31.00
N CYS A 164 -16.72 -30.52 -29.77
CA CYS A 164 -15.40 -30.38 -29.17
C CYS A 164 -14.82 -31.72 -28.66
N PHE A 165 -15.67 -32.63 -28.20
CA PHE A 165 -15.30 -33.89 -27.52
C PHE A 165 -16.13 -35.05 -28.09
N ASN A 166 -15.72 -35.58 -29.24
CA ASN A 166 -16.47 -36.62 -29.95
C ASN A 166 -16.74 -37.89 -29.11
N GLU A 167 -15.94 -38.16 -28.07
CA GLU A 167 -16.18 -39.24 -27.10
C GLU A 167 -17.55 -39.15 -26.43
N THR A 168 -18.02 -37.92 -26.16
CA THR A 168 -19.32 -37.66 -25.53
C THR A 168 -20.48 -38.03 -26.46
N LYS A 169 -20.31 -37.76 -27.76
CA LYS A 169 -21.23 -38.17 -28.82
C LYS A 169 -21.27 -39.68 -28.99
N GLU A 170 -20.10 -40.33 -29.03
CA GLU A 170 -19.99 -41.79 -29.12
C GLU A 170 -20.63 -42.52 -27.93
N ALA A 171 -20.61 -41.90 -26.76
CA ALA A 171 -21.22 -42.44 -25.55
C ALA A 171 -22.73 -42.15 -25.45
N GLY A 172 -23.28 -41.29 -26.33
CA GLY A 172 -24.70 -40.92 -26.33
C GLY A 172 -25.10 -40.12 -25.09
N ILE A 173 -24.22 -39.25 -24.57
CA ILE A 173 -24.53 -38.39 -23.42
C ILE A 173 -25.25 -37.14 -23.92
N TYR A 174 -26.49 -36.91 -23.45
CA TYR A 174 -27.32 -35.76 -23.83
C TYR A 174 -27.77 -34.89 -22.64
N SER A 175 -27.37 -35.23 -21.41
CA SER A 175 -27.62 -34.42 -20.21
C SER A 175 -26.42 -34.54 -19.27
N TYR A 176 -26.11 -33.43 -18.61
CA TYR A 176 -24.98 -33.31 -17.70
C TYR A 176 -25.40 -32.97 -16.25
N ASP A 177 -26.71 -32.85 -15.98
CA ASP A 177 -27.25 -32.32 -14.72
C ASP A 177 -26.91 -33.17 -13.49
N HIS A 178 -26.61 -34.45 -13.70
CA HIS A 178 -26.32 -35.43 -12.65
C HIS A 178 -24.82 -35.64 -12.40
N TYR A 179 -23.95 -34.90 -13.11
CA TYR A 179 -22.50 -35.05 -13.02
C TYR A 179 -21.86 -33.79 -12.45
N GLN A 180 -20.76 -33.95 -11.73
CA GLN A 180 -19.93 -32.83 -11.35
C GLN A 180 -19.05 -32.42 -12.54
N VAL A 181 -19.47 -31.37 -13.25
CA VAL A 181 -18.79 -30.87 -14.46
C VAL A 181 -17.96 -29.63 -14.14
N VAL A 182 -16.75 -29.57 -14.69
CA VAL A 182 -15.90 -28.38 -14.70
C VAL A 182 -15.70 -27.89 -16.13
N PHE A 183 -16.07 -26.64 -16.40
CA PHE A 183 -15.73 -25.93 -17.63
C PHE A 183 -14.53 -25.03 -17.37
N ILE A 184 -13.49 -25.20 -18.18
CA ILE A 184 -12.33 -24.31 -18.18
C ILE A 184 -12.38 -23.50 -19.46
N LEU A 185 -12.53 -22.18 -19.33
CA LEU A 185 -12.58 -21.21 -20.42
C LEU A 185 -11.26 -20.42 -20.44
N ASP A 186 -10.33 -20.84 -21.31
CA ASP A 186 -8.98 -20.28 -21.34
C ASP A 186 -8.87 -19.09 -22.30
N GLY A 187 -8.29 -17.97 -21.83
CA GLY A 187 -7.91 -16.81 -22.65
C GLY A 187 -9.06 -15.85 -23.00
N LEU A 188 -9.84 -15.39 -22.02
CA LEU A 188 -10.93 -14.42 -22.24
C LEU A 188 -10.48 -13.11 -22.91
N ASP A 189 -9.22 -12.71 -22.73
CA ASP A 189 -8.61 -11.57 -23.41
C ASP A 189 -8.57 -11.71 -24.94
N GLU A 190 -8.69 -12.94 -25.45
CA GLU A 190 -8.78 -13.22 -26.87
C GLU A 190 -10.24 -13.28 -27.38
N CYS A 191 -11.24 -13.07 -26.52
CA CYS A 191 -12.66 -13.18 -26.88
C CYS A 191 -13.08 -12.11 -27.90
N LYS A 192 -13.71 -12.54 -29.00
CA LYS A 192 -14.30 -11.67 -30.04
C LYS A 192 -15.82 -11.78 -30.10
N LEU A 193 -16.42 -12.47 -29.14
CA LEU A 193 -17.86 -12.67 -29.02
C LEU A 193 -18.47 -11.52 -28.19
N PRO A 194 -19.65 -11.00 -28.57
CA PRO A 194 -20.31 -9.95 -27.81
C PRO A 194 -20.99 -10.54 -26.57
N LEU A 195 -20.22 -10.74 -25.49
CA LEU A 195 -20.72 -11.30 -24.21
C LEU A 195 -21.64 -10.30 -23.47
N ASP A 196 -22.84 -10.07 -23.99
CA ASP A 196 -23.80 -9.11 -23.42
C ASP A 196 -24.72 -9.81 -22.41
N PHE A 197 -24.30 -9.83 -21.14
CA PHE A 197 -25.05 -10.42 -20.02
C PHE A 197 -26.42 -9.77 -19.75
N GLN A 198 -26.66 -8.55 -20.26
CA GLN A 198 -27.92 -7.84 -20.02
C GLN A 198 -28.93 -8.03 -21.16
N LYS A 199 -28.47 -8.08 -22.41
CA LYS A 199 -29.36 -8.19 -23.58
C LYS A 199 -29.57 -9.61 -24.05
N ASN A 200 -28.65 -10.52 -23.77
CA ASN A 200 -28.78 -11.89 -24.22
C ASN A 200 -30.01 -12.56 -23.58
N PRO A 201 -30.81 -13.32 -24.35
CA PRO A 201 -31.96 -14.01 -23.81
C PRO A 201 -31.53 -15.06 -22.78
N ILE A 202 -32.35 -15.25 -21.75
CA ILE A 202 -32.18 -16.35 -20.79
C ILE A 202 -32.38 -17.66 -21.56
N TRP A 203 -31.34 -18.49 -21.53
CA TRP A 203 -31.31 -19.81 -22.16
C TRP A 203 -31.03 -20.83 -21.07
N ALA A 204 -31.87 -21.86 -20.94
CA ALA A 204 -31.75 -22.87 -19.88
C ALA A 204 -31.79 -24.31 -20.41
N ASP A 205 -32.25 -24.52 -21.65
CA ASP A 205 -32.27 -25.84 -22.26
C ASP A 205 -30.91 -26.15 -22.90
N VAL A 206 -30.29 -27.25 -22.44
CA VAL A 206 -28.97 -27.69 -22.91
C VAL A 206 -29.01 -28.32 -24.31
N THR A 207 -30.20 -28.62 -24.84
CA THR A 207 -30.43 -29.28 -26.14
C THR A 207 -30.92 -28.34 -27.24
N GLU A 208 -31.37 -27.14 -26.90
CA GLU A 208 -31.84 -26.15 -27.87
C GLU A 208 -30.70 -25.29 -28.43
N PRO A 209 -30.56 -25.14 -29.77
CA PRO A 209 -29.49 -24.36 -30.37
C PRO A 209 -29.63 -22.84 -30.17
N THR A 210 -28.51 -22.17 -29.91
CA THR A 210 -28.42 -20.71 -29.87
C THR A 210 -27.01 -20.24 -30.23
N SER A 211 -26.79 -18.93 -30.33
CA SER A 211 -25.49 -18.36 -30.66
C SER A 211 -24.44 -18.61 -29.56
N MET A 212 -23.16 -18.61 -29.94
CA MET A 212 -22.05 -18.84 -29.00
C MET A 212 -22.00 -17.85 -27.84
N ASP A 213 -22.30 -16.57 -28.08
CA ASP A 213 -22.33 -15.56 -27.02
C ASP A 213 -23.49 -15.80 -26.03
N VAL A 214 -24.66 -16.23 -26.50
CA VAL A 214 -25.81 -16.57 -25.65
C VAL A 214 -25.53 -17.83 -24.83
N LEU A 215 -24.92 -18.86 -25.42
CA LEU A 215 -24.51 -20.07 -24.68
C LEU A 215 -23.54 -19.75 -23.55
N LEU A 216 -22.46 -19.00 -23.84
CA LEU A 216 -21.42 -18.71 -22.86
C LEU A 216 -21.92 -17.79 -21.74
N THR A 217 -22.69 -16.74 -22.07
CA THR A 217 -23.28 -15.84 -21.06
C THR A 217 -24.23 -16.60 -20.13
N ASN A 218 -25.07 -17.50 -20.64
CA ASN A 218 -25.99 -18.29 -19.82
C ASN A 218 -25.29 -19.41 -19.03
N LEU A 219 -24.21 -19.99 -19.56
CA LEU A 219 -23.36 -20.92 -18.81
C LEU A 219 -22.70 -20.21 -17.64
N ILE A 220 -22.07 -19.05 -17.88
CA ILE A 220 -21.39 -18.26 -16.84
C ILE A 220 -22.40 -17.78 -15.78
N SER A 221 -23.57 -17.29 -16.21
CA SER A 221 -24.63 -16.80 -15.32
C SER A 221 -25.31 -17.90 -14.49
N GLY A 222 -25.10 -19.17 -14.82
CA GLY A 222 -25.75 -20.30 -14.13
C GLY A 222 -27.15 -20.64 -14.60
N ASN A 223 -27.62 -20.06 -15.71
CA ASN A 223 -28.89 -20.43 -16.35
C ASN A 223 -28.77 -21.78 -17.09
N LEU A 224 -27.61 -22.04 -17.70
CA LEU A 224 -27.23 -23.34 -18.29
C LEU A 224 -26.31 -24.09 -17.33
N LEU A 225 -26.67 -25.33 -17.00
CA LEU A 225 -25.96 -26.20 -16.05
C LEU A 225 -25.59 -25.48 -14.73
N PRO A 226 -26.57 -25.18 -13.86
CA PRO A 226 -26.33 -24.45 -12.62
C PRO A 226 -25.31 -25.12 -11.69
N SER A 227 -25.24 -26.45 -11.69
CA SER A 227 -24.31 -27.26 -10.86
C SER A 227 -22.87 -27.29 -11.37
N ALA A 228 -22.61 -26.81 -12.61
CA ALA A 228 -21.28 -26.84 -13.19
C ALA A 228 -20.37 -25.77 -12.55
N ARG A 229 -19.11 -26.14 -12.30
CA ARG A 229 -18.07 -25.20 -11.89
C ARG A 229 -17.39 -24.62 -13.12
N ILE A 230 -17.03 -23.34 -13.06
CA ILE A 230 -16.46 -22.59 -14.17
C ILE A 230 -15.14 -21.98 -13.73
N TRP A 231 -14.11 -22.18 -14.54
CA TRP A 231 -12.80 -21.57 -14.35
C TRP A 231 -12.42 -20.79 -15.61
N ILE A 232 -12.30 -19.48 -15.49
CA ILE A 232 -11.95 -18.57 -16.59
C ILE A 232 -10.53 -18.05 -16.37
N THR A 233 -9.69 -18.05 -17.40
CA THR A 233 -8.37 -17.40 -17.34
C THR A 233 -8.33 -16.17 -18.24
N THR A 234 -7.62 -15.13 -17.79
CA THR A 234 -7.55 -13.86 -18.53
C THR A 234 -6.35 -13.01 -18.09
N ILE A 235 -5.96 -12.02 -18.89
CA ILE A 235 -5.20 -10.87 -18.37
C ILE A 235 -6.11 -9.98 -17.51
N PRO A 236 -5.55 -9.22 -16.54
CA PRO A 236 -6.32 -8.31 -15.70
C PRO A 236 -7.24 -7.40 -16.52
N ALA A 237 -6.73 -6.64 -17.50
CA ALA A 237 -7.54 -5.68 -18.25
C ALA A 237 -8.83 -6.24 -18.89
N ALA A 238 -8.85 -7.53 -19.25
CA ALA A 238 -10.00 -8.19 -19.88
C ALA A 238 -10.97 -8.85 -18.90
N ALA A 239 -10.64 -8.96 -17.60
CA ALA A 239 -11.52 -9.64 -16.65
C ALA A 239 -12.87 -8.90 -16.45
N ASN A 240 -12.89 -7.58 -16.68
CA ASN A 240 -14.11 -6.76 -16.61
C ASN A 240 -15.15 -7.08 -17.70
N GLN A 241 -14.81 -7.93 -18.68
CA GLN A 241 -15.80 -8.45 -19.63
C GLN A 241 -16.85 -9.33 -18.95
N ILE A 242 -16.53 -9.91 -17.79
CA ILE A 242 -17.47 -10.68 -16.96
C ILE A 242 -17.91 -9.79 -15.78
N PRO A 243 -19.22 -9.51 -15.63
CA PRO A 243 -19.70 -8.73 -14.49
C PRO A 243 -19.38 -9.42 -13.16
N ALA A 244 -18.98 -8.63 -12.15
CA ALA A 244 -18.55 -9.13 -10.85
C ALA A 244 -19.64 -9.93 -10.11
N GLU A 245 -20.91 -9.70 -10.41
CA GLU A 245 -22.06 -10.42 -9.85
C GLU A 245 -22.11 -11.91 -10.24
N TYR A 246 -21.40 -12.32 -11.30
CA TYR A 246 -21.31 -13.72 -11.76
C TYR A 246 -20.01 -14.41 -11.34
N VAL A 247 -19.18 -13.76 -10.50
CA VAL A 247 -17.84 -14.24 -10.12
C VAL A 247 -17.78 -14.43 -8.61
N ASP A 248 -17.60 -15.67 -8.18
CA ASP A 248 -17.53 -15.99 -6.75
C ASP A 248 -16.13 -15.75 -6.17
N MET A 249 -15.08 -16.01 -6.97
CA MET A 249 -13.70 -15.84 -6.55
C MET A 249 -12.82 -15.33 -7.69
N VAL A 250 -11.94 -14.38 -7.37
CA VAL A 250 -10.86 -13.94 -8.25
C VAL A 250 -9.54 -14.48 -7.70
N THR A 251 -8.72 -15.06 -8.56
CA THR A 251 -7.37 -15.51 -8.21
C THR A 251 -6.35 -14.83 -9.13
N GLU A 252 -5.10 -14.79 -8.71
CA GLU A 252 -4.01 -14.20 -9.49
C GLU A 252 -2.82 -15.15 -9.57
N VAL A 253 -2.31 -15.36 -10.79
CA VAL A 253 -1.03 -16.03 -11.03
C VAL A 253 0.09 -15.00 -10.99
N ARG A 254 0.91 -15.06 -9.93
CA ARG A 254 2.02 -14.13 -9.70
C ARG A 254 3.31 -14.53 -10.41
N GLY A 255 3.42 -15.74 -10.97
CA GLY A 255 4.64 -16.25 -11.60
C GLY A 255 5.52 -17.06 -10.65
N PHE A 256 6.84 -17.02 -10.82
CA PHE A 256 7.83 -17.81 -10.09
C PHE A 256 8.60 -16.98 -9.05
N PRO A 257 8.32 -17.18 -7.76
CA PRO A 257 9.25 -16.81 -6.69
C PRO A 257 10.58 -17.59 -6.81
N ASP A 258 11.60 -17.17 -6.08
CA ASP A 258 12.96 -17.72 -6.20
C ASP A 258 13.04 -19.26 -6.09
N PRO A 259 12.33 -19.94 -5.17
CA PRO A 259 12.32 -21.40 -5.11
C PRO A 259 11.78 -22.04 -6.40
N GLN A 260 10.70 -21.48 -6.97
CA GLN A 260 10.10 -21.97 -8.21
C GLN A 260 11.02 -21.73 -9.42
N LYS A 261 11.77 -20.63 -9.46
CA LYS A 261 12.78 -20.38 -10.51
C LYS A 261 13.81 -21.49 -10.53
N GLU A 262 14.39 -21.81 -9.38
CA GLU A 262 15.38 -22.90 -9.25
C GLU A 262 14.79 -24.26 -9.58
N GLU A 263 13.56 -24.54 -9.12
CA GLU A 263 12.87 -25.78 -9.43
C GLU A 263 12.67 -25.96 -10.94
N TYR A 264 12.23 -24.91 -11.63
CA TYR A 264 12.05 -24.91 -13.08
C TYR A 264 13.36 -25.23 -13.80
N PHE A 265 14.45 -24.53 -13.48
CA PHE A 265 15.75 -24.77 -14.14
C PHE A 265 16.26 -26.18 -13.88
N ARG A 266 16.12 -26.68 -12.65
CA ARG A 266 16.50 -28.05 -12.25
C ARG A 266 15.73 -29.11 -13.04
N LYS A 267 14.41 -28.94 -13.18
CA LYS A 267 13.54 -29.85 -13.93
C LYS A 267 13.90 -29.85 -15.42
N ARG A 268 14.03 -28.66 -16.03
CA ARG A 268 14.17 -28.48 -17.48
C ARG A 268 15.57 -28.78 -18.02
N PHE A 269 16.63 -28.25 -17.37
CA PHE A 269 17.99 -28.23 -17.92
C PHE A 269 18.94 -29.23 -17.23
N ARG A 270 18.51 -29.88 -16.15
CA ARG A 270 19.22 -30.97 -15.45
C ARG A 270 20.72 -30.70 -15.18
N GLU A 271 21.61 -31.02 -16.11
CA GLU A 271 23.08 -30.93 -15.95
C GLU A 271 23.56 -29.47 -15.82
N GLU A 272 23.07 -28.56 -16.66
CA GLU A 272 23.47 -27.15 -16.65
C GLU A 272 22.68 -26.30 -15.63
N ALA A 273 21.69 -26.88 -14.95
CA ALA A 273 20.73 -26.16 -14.12
C ALA A 273 21.38 -25.32 -13.01
N SER A 274 22.40 -25.85 -12.31
CA SER A 274 23.09 -25.11 -11.25
C SER A 274 23.87 -23.92 -11.80
N THR A 275 24.47 -24.07 -12.97
CA THR A 275 25.24 -23.01 -13.63
C THR A 275 24.31 -21.92 -14.15
N ILE A 276 23.22 -22.30 -14.83
CA ILE A 276 22.17 -21.38 -15.29
C ILE A 276 21.58 -20.61 -14.11
N SER A 277 21.23 -21.30 -13.01
CA SER A 277 20.67 -20.65 -11.81
C SER A 277 21.67 -19.65 -11.19
N SER A 278 22.95 -19.99 -11.16
CA SER A 278 24.01 -19.09 -10.68
C SER A 278 24.16 -17.86 -11.58
N MET A 279 24.20 -18.05 -12.91
CA MET A 279 24.30 -16.97 -13.89
C MET A 279 23.08 -16.03 -13.82
N VAL A 280 21.87 -16.58 -13.70
CA VAL A 280 20.65 -15.80 -13.50
C VAL A 280 20.72 -14.99 -12.21
N LYS A 281 21.19 -15.57 -11.09
CA LYS A 281 21.35 -14.84 -9.82
C LYS A 281 22.42 -13.73 -9.88
N GLN A 282 23.45 -13.90 -10.69
CA GLN A 282 24.50 -12.88 -10.89
C GLN A 282 24.01 -11.68 -11.70
N SER A 283 23.02 -11.87 -12.59
CA SER A 283 22.41 -10.79 -13.37
C SER A 283 21.01 -10.45 -12.85
N ARG A 284 20.90 -9.30 -12.18
CA ARG A 284 19.61 -8.80 -11.67
C ARG A 284 18.53 -8.74 -12.75
N SER A 285 18.86 -8.23 -13.93
CA SER A 285 17.90 -8.15 -15.05
C SER A 285 17.34 -9.52 -15.42
N LEU A 286 18.22 -10.53 -15.56
CA LEU A 286 17.79 -11.90 -15.85
C LEU A 286 16.97 -12.49 -14.69
N HIS A 287 17.41 -12.24 -13.45
CA HIS A 287 16.74 -12.73 -12.25
C HIS A 287 15.29 -12.22 -12.11
N LEU A 288 15.08 -10.93 -12.40
CA LEU A 288 13.77 -10.29 -12.39
C LEU A 288 12.91 -10.82 -13.55
N MET A 289 13.45 -10.89 -14.76
CA MET A 289 12.72 -11.46 -15.92
C MET A 289 12.24 -12.89 -15.64
N CYS A 290 13.09 -13.72 -15.03
CA CYS A 290 12.75 -15.10 -14.67
C CYS A 290 11.66 -15.23 -13.59
N HIS A 291 11.10 -14.12 -13.09
CA HIS A 291 9.84 -14.19 -12.37
C HIS A 291 8.68 -14.62 -13.28
N ILE A 292 8.72 -14.27 -14.57
CA ILE A 292 7.74 -14.71 -15.55
C ILE A 292 8.21 -16.05 -16.15
N PRO A 293 7.41 -17.14 -16.07
CA PRO A 293 7.80 -18.49 -16.53
C PRO A 293 8.32 -18.58 -17.96
N VAL A 294 7.73 -17.86 -18.92
CA VAL A 294 8.21 -17.88 -20.32
C VAL A 294 9.66 -17.37 -20.44
N PHE A 295 10.06 -16.44 -19.57
CA PHE A 295 11.44 -15.94 -19.54
C PHE A 295 12.41 -16.91 -18.87
N CYS A 296 11.96 -17.78 -17.96
CA CYS A 296 12.80 -18.90 -17.52
C CYS A 296 13.13 -19.83 -18.69
N TRP A 297 12.17 -20.10 -19.56
CA TRP A 297 12.40 -20.90 -20.77
C TRP A 297 13.37 -20.21 -21.74
N ILE A 298 13.13 -18.94 -22.07
CA ILE A 298 13.99 -18.15 -22.96
C ILE A 298 15.41 -18.07 -22.39
N THR A 299 15.54 -17.66 -21.12
CA THR A 299 16.83 -17.48 -20.47
C THR A 299 17.59 -18.79 -20.34
N GLY A 300 16.92 -19.86 -19.91
CA GLY A 300 17.54 -21.17 -19.83
C GLY A 300 18.02 -21.67 -21.20
N THR A 301 17.23 -21.48 -22.26
CA THR A 301 17.59 -21.88 -23.63
C THR A 301 18.80 -21.12 -24.15
N VAL A 302 18.84 -19.79 -23.95
CA VAL A 302 19.97 -18.95 -24.38
C VAL A 302 21.23 -19.28 -23.59
N LEU A 303 21.13 -19.41 -22.26
CA LEU A 303 22.29 -19.69 -21.42
C LEU A 303 22.82 -21.11 -21.60
N GLU A 304 21.96 -22.10 -21.85
CA GLU A 304 22.39 -23.44 -22.21
C GLU A 304 23.18 -23.45 -23.53
N ASP A 305 22.69 -22.76 -24.56
CA ASP A 305 23.40 -22.64 -25.85
C ASP A 305 24.73 -21.90 -25.69
N PHE A 306 24.76 -20.83 -24.89
CA PHE A 306 25.97 -20.10 -24.54
C PHE A 306 26.98 -21.01 -23.85
N LEU A 307 26.59 -21.72 -22.79
CA LEU A 307 27.47 -22.64 -22.06
C LEU A 307 28.06 -23.74 -22.96
N LYS A 308 27.30 -24.22 -23.94
CA LYS A 308 27.75 -25.25 -24.90
C LYS A 308 28.69 -24.72 -25.97
N LYS A 309 28.62 -23.43 -26.33
CA LYS A 309 29.33 -22.85 -27.50
C LYS A 309 30.39 -21.82 -27.19
N SER A 310 30.37 -21.18 -26.01
CA SER A 310 31.23 -20.03 -25.75
C SER A 310 32.71 -20.38 -25.82
N LYS A 311 33.41 -19.71 -26.74
CA LYS A 311 34.87 -19.61 -26.73
C LYS A 311 35.28 -18.56 -25.70
N ARG A 312 36.48 -18.67 -25.12
CA ARG A 312 37.04 -17.67 -24.18
C ARG A 312 36.89 -16.24 -24.75
N GLY A 313 36.05 -15.41 -24.11
CA GLY A 313 35.96 -13.97 -24.39
C GLY A 313 34.60 -13.40 -24.82
N GLU A 314 33.55 -14.21 -25.07
CA GLU A 314 32.19 -13.68 -25.27
C GLU A 314 31.59 -13.21 -23.93
N GLU A 315 31.06 -11.97 -23.90
CA GLU A 315 30.32 -11.46 -22.75
C GLU A 315 28.92 -12.06 -22.68
N MET A 316 28.48 -12.35 -21.45
CA MET A 316 27.16 -12.92 -21.18
C MET A 316 26.06 -11.90 -21.55
N PRO A 317 24.96 -12.33 -22.20
CA PRO A 317 23.81 -11.47 -22.43
C PRO A 317 23.26 -10.96 -21.10
N ASN A 318 23.26 -9.64 -20.90
CA ASN A 318 22.90 -9.01 -19.63
C ASN A 318 21.72 -8.03 -19.72
N THR A 319 21.29 -7.67 -20.93
CA THR A 319 20.06 -6.88 -21.16
C THR A 319 18.94 -7.72 -21.77
N VAL A 320 17.70 -7.27 -21.59
CA VAL A 320 16.52 -7.91 -22.20
C VAL A 320 16.69 -7.99 -23.72
N THR A 321 17.03 -6.89 -24.39
CA THR A 321 17.20 -6.86 -25.85
C THR A 321 18.27 -7.85 -26.32
N GLN A 322 19.40 -7.99 -25.62
CA GLN A 322 20.40 -9.01 -25.92
C GLN A 322 19.82 -10.42 -25.80
N MET A 323 19.05 -10.71 -24.75
CA MET A 323 18.41 -12.02 -24.59
C MET A 323 17.50 -12.37 -25.77
N TYR A 324 16.73 -11.41 -26.30
CA TYR A 324 15.89 -11.62 -27.48
C TYR A 324 16.70 -11.83 -28.76
N ILE A 325 17.76 -11.04 -28.98
CA ILE A 325 18.67 -11.23 -30.14
C ILE A 325 19.31 -12.61 -30.09
N HIS A 326 19.85 -13.01 -28.94
CA HIS A 326 20.45 -14.33 -28.75
C HIS A 326 19.42 -15.45 -28.90
N PHE A 327 18.21 -15.29 -28.34
CA PHE A 327 17.15 -16.28 -28.49
C PHE A 327 16.77 -16.46 -29.96
N LEU A 328 16.56 -15.38 -30.72
CA LEU A 328 16.32 -15.48 -32.17
C LEU A 328 17.45 -16.21 -32.90
N ARG A 329 18.71 -15.89 -32.57
CA ARG A 329 19.88 -16.59 -33.13
C ARG A 329 19.83 -18.09 -32.83
N VAL A 330 19.53 -18.49 -31.59
CA VAL A 330 19.40 -19.91 -31.20
C VAL A 330 18.28 -20.59 -31.98
N GLN A 331 17.10 -19.97 -32.06
CA GLN A 331 15.95 -20.53 -32.77
C GLN A 331 16.21 -20.71 -34.27
N LEU A 332 16.84 -19.74 -34.92
CA LEU A 332 17.20 -19.82 -36.33
C LEU A 332 18.27 -20.88 -36.59
N MET A 333 19.30 -20.97 -35.73
CA MET A 333 20.33 -22.01 -35.85
C MET A 333 19.74 -23.42 -35.69
N GLN A 334 18.80 -23.61 -34.76
CA GLN A 334 18.11 -24.89 -34.59
C GLN A 334 17.21 -25.21 -35.80
N GLY A 335 16.54 -24.21 -36.36
CA GLY A 335 15.78 -24.34 -37.61
C GLY A 335 16.66 -24.77 -38.79
N ASP A 336 17.79 -24.09 -39.02
CA ASP A 336 18.72 -24.37 -40.12
C ASP A 336 19.34 -25.77 -40.01
N ARG A 337 19.75 -26.19 -38.82
CA ARG A 337 20.25 -27.57 -38.57
C ARG A 337 19.21 -28.62 -38.93
N LYS A 338 17.95 -28.37 -38.56
CA LYS A 338 16.88 -29.35 -38.64
C LYS A 338 16.28 -29.50 -40.03
N TYR A 339 16.10 -28.40 -40.76
CA TYR A 339 15.41 -28.40 -42.05
C TYR A 339 16.36 -28.25 -43.25
N HIS A 340 17.57 -27.73 -43.04
CA HIS A 340 18.53 -27.44 -44.11
C HIS A 340 19.86 -28.20 -43.97
N GLY A 341 20.05 -29.02 -42.93
CA GLY A 341 21.17 -29.95 -42.79
C GLY A 341 22.56 -29.30 -42.69
N ARG A 342 22.62 -28.04 -42.24
CA ARG A 342 23.85 -27.23 -42.18
C ARG A 342 24.75 -27.55 -40.98
N ALA A 343 26.06 -27.37 -41.16
CA ALA A 343 27.10 -27.66 -40.16
C ALA A 343 27.27 -26.52 -39.14
N GLU A 344 27.83 -26.82 -37.95
CA GLU A 344 27.99 -25.83 -36.87
C GLU A 344 28.93 -24.64 -37.20
N THR A 345 29.68 -24.73 -38.30
CA THR A 345 30.69 -23.74 -38.72
C THR A 345 30.16 -22.63 -39.63
N ASP A 346 28.88 -22.67 -40.02
CA ASP A 346 28.28 -21.69 -40.92
C ASP A 346 28.04 -20.33 -40.23
N PRO A 347 28.01 -19.20 -40.99
CA PRO A 347 27.77 -17.88 -40.42
C PRO A 347 26.44 -17.83 -39.66
N HIS A 348 26.45 -17.26 -38.45
CA HIS A 348 25.29 -17.16 -37.56
C HIS A 348 24.07 -16.48 -38.20
N TRP A 349 24.30 -15.61 -39.18
CA TRP A 349 23.27 -14.95 -39.97
C TRP A 349 23.57 -15.20 -41.45
N ASN A 350 22.60 -15.73 -42.18
CA ASN A 350 22.71 -15.95 -43.62
C ASN A 350 21.58 -15.22 -44.38
N SER A 351 21.69 -15.16 -45.70
CA SER A 351 20.75 -14.42 -46.56
C SER A 351 19.31 -14.92 -46.45
N GLU A 352 19.14 -16.21 -46.24
CA GLU A 352 17.84 -16.85 -46.03
C GLU A 352 17.26 -16.41 -44.68
N SER A 353 17.98 -16.63 -43.57
CA SER A 353 17.57 -16.19 -42.22
C SER A 353 17.22 -14.70 -42.15
N ARG A 354 17.97 -13.85 -42.86
CA ARG A 354 17.68 -12.41 -42.96
C ARG A 354 16.34 -12.13 -43.65
N LYS A 355 16.08 -12.76 -44.81
CA LYS A 355 14.82 -12.59 -45.53
C LYS A 355 13.62 -12.99 -44.66
N ILE A 356 13.77 -14.06 -43.90
CA ILE A 356 12.74 -14.56 -42.98
C ILE A 356 12.47 -13.56 -41.87
N LEU A 357 13.52 -13.10 -41.18
CA LEU A 357 13.36 -12.14 -40.09
C LEU A 357 12.73 -10.83 -40.55
N LEU A 358 13.08 -10.34 -41.74
CA LEU A 358 12.42 -9.17 -42.32
C LEU A 358 10.93 -9.40 -42.57
N SER A 359 10.55 -10.60 -43.01
CA SER A 359 9.15 -10.97 -43.27
C SER A 359 8.36 -11.11 -41.96
N LEU A 360 8.93 -11.79 -40.95
CA LEU A 360 8.35 -11.93 -39.62
C LEU A 360 8.23 -10.59 -38.90
N GLY A 361 9.24 -9.74 -39.00
CA GLY A 361 9.22 -8.39 -38.44
C GLY A 361 8.16 -7.50 -39.10
N LYS A 362 8.02 -7.58 -40.43
CA LYS A 362 6.95 -6.89 -41.17
C LYS A 362 5.56 -7.34 -40.72
N LEU A 363 5.36 -8.65 -40.52
CA LEU A 363 4.13 -9.19 -39.97
C LEU A 363 3.88 -8.67 -38.55
N ALA A 364 4.89 -8.73 -37.68
CA ALA A 364 4.78 -8.28 -36.30
C ALA A 364 4.39 -6.80 -36.22
N PHE A 365 5.03 -5.94 -37.02
CA PHE A 365 4.73 -4.51 -37.09
C PHE A 365 3.29 -4.24 -37.56
N LYS A 366 2.85 -4.87 -38.66
CA LYS A 366 1.46 -4.73 -39.15
C LYS A 366 0.42 -5.18 -38.14
N GLN A 367 0.66 -6.29 -37.44
CA GLN A 367 -0.30 -6.79 -36.46
C GLN A 367 -0.28 -5.94 -35.17
N LEU A 368 0.87 -5.38 -34.80
CA LEU A 368 0.98 -4.39 -33.71
C LEU A 368 0.15 -3.14 -34.02
N GLU A 369 0.25 -2.59 -35.24
CA GLU A 369 -0.57 -1.43 -35.66
C GLU A 369 -2.07 -1.73 -35.68
N LYS A 370 -2.47 -2.97 -36.00
CA LYS A 370 -3.86 -3.42 -35.96
C LYS A 370 -4.36 -3.76 -34.54
N GLY A 371 -3.47 -3.82 -33.55
CA GLY A 371 -3.80 -4.32 -32.20
C GLY A 371 -4.19 -5.81 -32.19
N HIS A 372 -3.70 -6.59 -33.15
CA HIS A 372 -4.02 -8.01 -33.29
C HIS A 372 -2.92 -8.90 -32.70
N LEU A 373 -3.31 -9.87 -31.88
CA LEU A 373 -2.40 -10.89 -31.28
C LEU A 373 -2.36 -12.21 -32.07
N ILE A 374 -3.38 -12.43 -32.91
CA ILE A 374 -3.57 -13.64 -33.69
C ILE A 374 -3.78 -13.25 -35.15
N PHE A 375 -3.14 -14.00 -36.05
CA PHE A 375 -3.15 -13.76 -37.48
C PHE A 375 -3.37 -15.08 -38.25
N ASN A 376 -3.82 -15.00 -39.49
CA ASN A 376 -4.20 -16.14 -40.32
C ASN A 376 -3.25 -16.34 -41.53
N GLU A 377 -3.54 -17.32 -42.37
CA GLU A 377 -2.76 -17.60 -43.58
C GLU A 377 -2.72 -16.43 -44.58
N LYS A 378 -3.77 -15.60 -44.66
CA LYS A 378 -3.78 -14.40 -45.52
C LYS A 378 -2.82 -13.34 -44.99
N ASP A 379 -2.79 -13.12 -43.68
CA ASP A 379 -1.84 -12.20 -43.04
C ASP A 379 -0.38 -12.65 -43.29
N LEU A 380 -0.11 -13.96 -43.24
CA LEU A 380 1.21 -14.51 -43.60
C LEU A 380 1.56 -14.26 -45.07
N ALA A 381 0.62 -14.49 -45.98
CA ALA A 381 0.81 -14.29 -47.41
C ALA A 381 1.07 -12.82 -47.77
N GLU A 382 0.39 -11.87 -47.10
CA GLU A 382 0.62 -10.42 -47.26
C GLU A 382 2.03 -9.96 -46.85
N CYS A 383 2.74 -10.78 -46.08
CA CYS A 383 4.11 -10.54 -45.62
C CYS A 383 5.14 -11.45 -46.30
N ASP A 384 4.78 -12.10 -47.41
CA ASP A 384 5.65 -12.97 -48.20
C ASP A 384 6.14 -14.22 -47.43
N ILE A 385 5.41 -14.65 -46.39
CA ILE A 385 5.72 -15.84 -45.60
C ILE A 385 4.92 -17.04 -46.14
N ASN A 386 5.63 -18.03 -46.68
CA ASN A 386 5.01 -19.30 -47.05
C ASN A 386 4.66 -20.12 -45.80
N ILE A 387 3.52 -20.81 -45.80
CA ILE A 387 3.05 -21.73 -44.74
C ILE A 387 4.10 -22.80 -44.40
N SER A 388 4.85 -23.29 -45.39
CA SER A 388 5.96 -24.22 -45.17
C SER A 388 7.12 -23.56 -44.40
N ALA A 389 7.36 -22.26 -44.61
CA ALA A 389 8.37 -21.48 -43.91
C ALA A 389 7.93 -21.16 -42.46
N ALA A 390 6.65 -20.87 -42.22
CA ALA A 390 6.11 -20.71 -40.86
C ALA A 390 6.36 -21.96 -39.98
N SER A 391 6.32 -23.16 -40.58
CA SER A 391 6.66 -24.43 -39.89
C SER A 391 8.15 -24.57 -39.52
N VAL A 392 9.06 -23.87 -40.22
CA VAL A 392 10.52 -23.88 -39.98
C VAL A 392 10.89 -23.01 -38.77
N TYR A 393 10.14 -21.93 -38.48
CA TYR A 393 10.45 -20.95 -37.41
C TYR A 393 9.68 -21.21 -36.11
N SER A 394 9.60 -22.49 -35.80
CA SER A 394 8.74 -23.06 -34.77
C SER A 394 8.94 -22.53 -33.35
N GLY A 395 10.06 -21.87 -33.03
CA GLY A 395 10.31 -21.29 -31.71
C GLY A 395 9.99 -19.80 -31.56
N VAL A 396 9.46 -19.15 -32.59
CA VAL A 396 9.11 -17.71 -32.59
C VAL A 396 7.63 -17.49 -32.94
N VAL A 397 7.09 -18.30 -33.85
CA VAL A 397 5.67 -18.32 -34.20
C VAL A 397 5.08 -19.65 -33.77
N THR A 398 3.96 -19.59 -33.04
CA THR A 398 3.17 -20.75 -32.66
C THR A 398 2.05 -20.92 -33.68
N GLN A 399 2.03 -22.09 -34.31
CA GLN A 399 0.88 -22.55 -35.10
C GLN A 399 -0.09 -23.26 -34.15
N ASN A 400 -1.30 -22.74 -34.01
CA ASN A 400 -2.33 -23.42 -33.24
C ASN A 400 -3.03 -24.40 -34.19
N PHE A 401 -2.83 -25.69 -33.95
CA PHE A 401 -3.28 -26.74 -34.87
C PHE A 401 -4.78 -26.91 -34.89
N LYS A 402 -5.21 -27.45 -36.02
CA LYS A 402 -6.57 -27.55 -36.49
C LYS A 402 -7.19 -28.95 -36.38
N GLU A 403 -6.68 -29.77 -35.49
CA GLU A 403 -7.09 -31.17 -35.35
C GLU A 403 -8.13 -31.41 -34.24
N GLU A 404 -8.91 -30.41 -33.85
CA GLU A 404 -9.84 -30.55 -32.71
C GLU A 404 -11.33 -30.54 -33.07
N PHE A 405 -11.69 -30.21 -34.32
CA PHE A 405 -13.10 -30.15 -34.75
C PHE A 405 -13.45 -30.95 -36.01
N GLY A 406 -12.51 -31.72 -36.55
CA GLY A 406 -12.73 -32.64 -37.68
C GLY A 406 -13.14 -32.04 -39.04
N LEU A 407 -13.47 -30.75 -39.17
CA LEU A 407 -14.08 -30.22 -40.41
C LEU A 407 -13.72 -28.76 -40.82
N TYR A 408 -12.87 -28.03 -40.08
CA TYR A 408 -12.48 -26.65 -40.45
C TYR A 408 -11.00 -26.61 -40.88
N GLN A 409 -10.61 -25.81 -41.91
CA GLN A 409 -9.22 -25.77 -42.49
C GLN A 409 -8.39 -24.46 -42.40
N ASP A 410 -8.96 -23.28 -42.14
CA ASP A 410 -8.38 -22.08 -41.44
C ASP A 410 -7.26 -22.23 -40.38
N THR A 411 -5.97 -22.28 -40.70
CA THR A 411 -4.89 -22.25 -39.68
C THR A 411 -4.75 -20.85 -39.05
N VAL A 412 -4.64 -20.77 -37.72
CA VAL A 412 -4.36 -19.52 -36.99
C VAL A 412 -3.01 -19.57 -36.28
N TYR A 413 -2.34 -18.42 -36.24
CA TYR A 413 -0.97 -18.27 -35.77
C TYR A 413 -0.89 -17.12 -34.76
N SER A 414 0.05 -17.22 -33.83
CA SER A 414 0.40 -16.14 -32.90
C SER A 414 1.91 -16.18 -32.65
N PHE A 415 2.49 -15.08 -32.16
CA PHE A 415 3.86 -15.13 -31.61
C PHE A 415 3.88 -15.94 -30.31
N VAL A 416 5.04 -16.48 -29.94
CA VAL A 416 5.21 -17.27 -28.69
C VAL A 416 4.91 -16.48 -27.42
N HIS A 417 5.08 -15.16 -27.47
CA HIS A 417 4.70 -14.21 -26.43
C HIS A 417 4.48 -12.82 -27.05
N LEU A 418 3.68 -11.95 -26.43
CA LEU A 418 3.38 -10.61 -26.93
C LEU A 418 4.66 -9.78 -27.13
N SER A 419 5.55 -9.74 -26.15
CA SER A 419 6.85 -9.07 -26.27
C SER A 419 7.72 -9.49 -27.47
N PHE A 420 7.54 -10.68 -28.05
CA PHE A 420 8.22 -11.06 -29.29
C PHE A 420 7.64 -10.35 -30.51
N GLN A 421 6.33 -10.09 -30.52
CA GLN A 421 5.70 -9.24 -31.52
C GLN A 421 6.29 -7.83 -31.45
N ASP A 422 6.37 -7.22 -30.26
CA ASP A 422 6.96 -5.90 -30.07
C ASP A 422 8.43 -5.85 -30.49
N PHE A 423 9.22 -6.84 -30.06
CA PHE A 423 10.64 -6.92 -30.41
C PHE A 423 10.87 -7.09 -31.92
N LEU A 424 10.12 -7.97 -32.58
CA LEU A 424 10.25 -8.19 -34.03
C LEU A 424 9.75 -6.99 -34.83
N ALA A 425 8.70 -6.31 -34.36
CA ALA A 425 8.23 -5.05 -34.94
C ALA A 425 9.32 -3.96 -34.82
N ALA A 426 9.92 -3.81 -33.64
CA ALA A 426 11.03 -2.88 -33.42
C ALA A 426 12.24 -3.20 -34.31
N LEU A 427 12.59 -4.49 -34.42
CA LEU A 427 13.66 -4.95 -35.31
C LEU A 427 13.35 -4.65 -36.78
N HIS A 428 12.10 -4.78 -37.21
CA HIS A 428 11.69 -4.44 -38.57
C HIS A 428 11.84 -2.95 -38.86
N VAL A 429 11.35 -2.09 -37.96
CA VAL A 429 11.49 -0.63 -38.10
C VAL A 429 12.96 -0.24 -38.12
N PHE A 430 13.75 -0.80 -37.21
CA PHE A 430 15.19 -0.57 -37.12
C PHE A 430 15.93 -0.97 -38.40
N LEU A 431 15.75 -2.20 -38.89
CA LEU A 431 16.40 -2.70 -40.10
C LEU A 431 15.93 -1.96 -41.35
N SER A 432 14.62 -1.66 -41.47
CA SER A 432 14.08 -0.90 -42.61
C SER A 432 14.72 0.48 -42.71
N PHE A 433 14.95 1.11 -41.57
CA PHE A 433 15.62 2.39 -41.49
C PHE A 433 17.11 2.27 -41.80
N ILE A 434 17.86 1.41 -41.10
CA ILE A 434 19.32 1.31 -41.26
C ILE A 434 19.74 0.83 -42.66
N ASP A 435 18.97 -0.05 -43.29
CA ASP A 435 19.30 -0.60 -44.60
C ASP A 435 18.83 0.29 -45.76
N ASN A 436 17.66 0.94 -45.62
CA ASN A 436 16.97 1.61 -46.74
C ASN A 436 16.66 3.10 -46.49
N ASP A 437 17.06 3.66 -45.34
CA ASP A 437 16.75 5.02 -44.89
C ASP A 437 15.20 5.30 -44.88
N VAL A 438 14.39 4.26 -44.61
CA VAL A 438 12.91 4.36 -44.56
C VAL A 438 12.40 4.45 -43.12
N ASN A 439 11.80 5.58 -42.75
CA ASN A 439 11.08 5.72 -41.49
C ASN A 439 9.63 5.21 -41.61
N LEU A 440 9.34 4.03 -41.06
CA LEU A 440 8.00 3.45 -41.05
C LEU A 440 7.03 4.12 -40.05
N LEU A 441 7.54 4.96 -39.14
CA LEU A 441 6.73 5.62 -38.13
C LEU A 441 6.15 6.97 -38.60
N SER A 442 6.55 7.46 -39.78
CA SER A 442 6.18 8.77 -40.33
C SER A 442 5.93 8.70 -41.83
N GLU A 443 4.91 9.43 -42.33
CA GLU A 443 4.69 9.63 -43.77
C GLU A 443 5.67 10.67 -44.35
N GLU A 444 6.13 11.61 -43.52
CA GLU A 444 7.13 12.62 -43.88
C GLU A 444 8.54 12.05 -43.74
N GLN A 445 9.32 12.09 -44.83
CA GLN A 445 10.73 11.70 -44.84
C GLN A 445 11.63 12.94 -44.65
N PRO A 446 12.68 12.90 -43.81
CA PRO A 446 13.52 14.07 -43.54
C PRO A 446 14.45 14.41 -44.73
N THR A 447 15.10 15.57 -44.67
CA THR A 447 15.91 16.14 -45.77
C THR A 447 17.44 15.93 -45.64
N SER A 448 17.95 15.35 -44.54
CA SER A 448 19.40 15.11 -44.34
C SER A 448 19.73 13.97 -43.39
N SER A 449 20.74 13.14 -43.69
CA SER A 449 20.99 11.79 -43.12
C SER A 449 21.26 11.66 -41.60
N GLU A 450 21.89 12.64 -40.94
CA GLU A 450 22.16 12.55 -39.49
C GLU A 450 20.92 12.90 -38.64
N THR A 451 20.09 13.84 -39.11
CA THR A 451 18.84 14.18 -38.45
C THR A 451 17.75 13.12 -38.64
N GLU A 452 17.90 12.19 -39.59
CA GLU A 452 16.89 11.16 -39.87
C GLU A 452 16.78 10.10 -38.75
N LEU A 453 17.91 9.69 -38.16
CA LEU A 453 17.95 8.68 -37.09
C LEU A 453 17.40 9.23 -35.77
N THR A 454 17.83 10.43 -35.40
CA THR A 454 17.28 11.14 -34.24
C THR A 454 15.79 11.38 -34.43
N PHE A 455 15.35 11.76 -35.64
CA PHE A 455 13.94 11.93 -35.96
C PHE A 455 13.13 10.63 -35.84
N LEU A 456 13.67 9.47 -36.26
CA LEU A 456 13.02 8.18 -36.06
C LEU A 456 12.73 7.91 -34.58
N TYR A 457 13.73 8.05 -33.71
CA TYR A 457 13.57 7.77 -32.29
C TYR A 457 12.68 8.80 -31.59
N GLN A 458 12.78 10.07 -31.95
CA GLN A 458 11.87 11.11 -31.44
C GLN A 458 10.42 10.81 -31.79
N LYS A 459 10.13 10.40 -33.04
CA LYS A 459 8.79 9.99 -33.46
C LYS A 459 8.30 8.73 -32.74
N ALA A 460 9.20 7.78 -32.46
CA ALA A 460 8.86 6.60 -31.66
C ALA A 460 8.46 6.98 -30.22
N VAL A 461 9.22 7.88 -29.58
CA VAL A 461 8.92 8.40 -28.25
C VAL A 461 7.57 9.11 -28.24
N ASP A 462 7.31 9.99 -29.22
CA ASP A 462 6.03 10.70 -29.34
C ASP A 462 4.85 9.75 -29.54
N LYS A 463 4.97 8.75 -30.42
CA LYS A 463 3.91 7.74 -30.63
C LYS A 463 3.63 6.91 -29.38
N ALA A 464 4.67 6.53 -28.63
CA ALA A 464 4.50 5.80 -27.38
C ALA A 464 3.78 6.66 -26.33
N LEU A 465 4.14 7.94 -26.19
CA LEU A 465 3.48 8.86 -25.27
C LEU A 465 2.02 9.17 -25.65
N GLN A 466 1.70 9.15 -26.95
CA GLN A 466 0.32 9.34 -27.45
C GLN A 466 -0.56 8.09 -27.30
N SER A 467 0.03 6.92 -27.05
CA SER A 467 -0.71 5.68 -26.88
C SER A 467 -1.40 5.65 -25.51
N GLU A 468 -2.73 5.82 -25.49
CA GLU A 468 -3.54 5.82 -24.25
C GLU A 468 -3.35 4.56 -23.39
N ASN A 469 -3.15 3.39 -24.02
CA ASN A 469 -2.97 2.11 -23.33
C ASN A 469 -1.49 1.67 -23.27
N GLY A 470 -0.53 2.56 -23.61
CA GLY A 470 0.92 2.26 -23.71
C GLY A 470 1.32 0.96 -24.43
N HIS A 471 0.51 0.49 -25.39
CA HIS A 471 0.80 -0.71 -26.19
C HIS A 471 2.10 -0.62 -27.03
N LEU A 472 2.67 0.58 -27.16
CA LEU A 472 3.95 0.82 -27.85
C LEU A 472 5.15 0.95 -26.89
N ASP A 473 4.96 0.83 -25.58
CA ASP A 473 6.03 1.02 -24.59
C ASP A 473 7.14 -0.04 -24.77
N ALA A 474 6.75 -1.30 -24.92
CA ALA A 474 7.68 -2.42 -25.17
C ALA A 474 8.37 -2.27 -26.53
N PHE A 475 7.62 -1.89 -27.56
CA PHE A 475 8.17 -1.59 -28.88
C PHE A 475 9.23 -0.49 -28.82
N LEU A 476 8.97 0.63 -28.13
CA LEU A 476 9.93 1.73 -27.95
C LEU A 476 11.18 1.25 -27.20
N PHE A 477 10.98 0.51 -26.10
CA PHE A 477 12.07 -0.05 -25.30
C PHE A 477 13.02 -0.91 -26.15
N PHE A 478 12.47 -1.82 -26.96
CA PHE A 478 13.28 -2.66 -27.86
C PHE A 478 13.94 -1.84 -28.97
N LEU A 479 13.23 -0.89 -29.59
CA LEU A 479 13.75 -0.05 -30.67
C LEU A 479 14.98 0.75 -30.22
N LEU A 480 14.92 1.36 -29.03
CA LEU A 480 16.05 2.07 -28.43
C LEU A 480 17.15 1.09 -27.99
N GLY A 481 16.79 -0.09 -27.50
CA GLY A 481 17.78 -1.12 -27.19
C GLY A 481 18.59 -1.56 -28.40
N LEU A 482 17.97 -1.71 -29.57
CA LEU A 482 18.62 -2.14 -30.81
C LEU A 482 19.66 -1.13 -31.32
N SER A 483 19.57 0.14 -30.93
CA SER A 483 20.51 1.18 -31.37
C SER A 483 21.88 1.12 -30.69
N LEU A 484 22.03 0.35 -29.61
CA LEU A 484 23.28 0.21 -28.89
C LEU A 484 24.34 -0.54 -29.71
N GLU A 485 25.59 -0.07 -29.64
CA GLU A 485 26.74 -0.68 -30.33
C GLU A 485 26.93 -2.17 -29.98
N THR A 486 26.74 -2.55 -28.71
CA THR A 486 26.82 -3.95 -28.27
C THR A 486 25.81 -4.84 -28.98
N ASN A 487 24.61 -4.33 -29.26
CA ASN A 487 23.55 -5.06 -29.98
C ASN A 487 23.78 -5.03 -31.50
N LEU A 488 24.32 -3.95 -32.04
CA LEU A 488 24.75 -3.87 -33.45
C LEU A 488 25.80 -4.94 -33.79
N ILE A 489 26.75 -5.19 -32.89
CA ILE A 489 27.76 -6.26 -33.06
C ILE A 489 27.07 -7.63 -33.19
N LEU A 490 26.07 -7.90 -32.35
CA LEU A 490 25.31 -9.16 -32.40
C LEU A 490 24.48 -9.28 -33.68
N LEU A 491 23.98 -8.16 -34.20
CA LEU A 491 23.16 -8.09 -35.41
C LEU A 491 23.97 -7.90 -36.70
N GLN A 492 25.30 -7.82 -36.65
CA GLN A 492 26.14 -7.43 -37.78
C GLN A 492 25.87 -8.23 -39.07
N GLY A 493 25.56 -9.53 -38.96
CA GLY A 493 25.23 -10.36 -40.12
C GLY A 493 23.82 -10.16 -40.70
N LEU A 494 22.94 -9.45 -39.99
CA LEU A 494 21.63 -9.01 -40.48
C LEU A 494 21.66 -7.61 -41.10
N LEU A 495 22.67 -6.80 -40.79
CA LEU A 495 22.82 -5.45 -41.32
C LEU A 495 23.28 -5.46 -42.79
N GLY A 496 22.83 -4.49 -43.58
CA GLY A 496 23.22 -4.31 -44.99
C GLY A 496 24.62 -3.69 -45.15
N ARG A 497 25.06 -3.48 -46.40
CA ARG A 497 26.38 -2.89 -46.72
C ARG A 497 26.59 -1.47 -46.13
N ARG A 498 25.53 -0.77 -45.73
CA ARG A 498 25.57 0.55 -45.08
C ARG A 498 25.56 0.51 -43.53
N GLY A 499 25.40 -0.67 -42.92
CA GLY A 499 25.01 -0.81 -41.51
C GLY A 499 26.09 -0.59 -40.45
N SER A 500 27.22 0.04 -40.77
CA SER A 500 28.28 0.39 -39.80
C SER A 500 28.36 1.91 -39.61
N ARG A 501 27.22 2.56 -39.31
CA ARG A 501 27.22 3.95 -38.85
C ARG A 501 27.45 3.96 -37.33
N SER A 502 28.34 4.82 -36.84
CA SER A 502 28.45 5.11 -35.41
C SER A 502 27.17 5.81 -34.97
N LEU A 503 26.30 5.11 -34.24
CA LEU A 503 25.03 5.65 -33.75
C LEU A 503 25.27 6.30 -32.38
N THR A 504 25.16 7.62 -32.30
CA THR A 504 25.18 8.30 -31.00
C THR A 504 23.75 8.48 -30.52
N ASN A 505 23.40 7.90 -29.36
CA ASN A 505 22.06 8.05 -28.78
C ASN A 505 21.88 9.36 -28.00
N LYS A 506 22.89 10.25 -28.00
CA LYS A 506 22.91 11.44 -27.14
C LYS A 506 21.72 12.37 -27.35
N GLU A 507 21.40 12.69 -28.61
CA GLU A 507 20.27 13.57 -28.92
C GLU A 507 18.91 12.95 -28.53
N THR A 508 18.79 11.63 -28.67
CA THR A 508 17.58 10.89 -28.26
C THR A 508 17.45 10.89 -26.73
N VAL A 509 18.56 10.71 -26.01
CA VAL A 509 18.61 10.80 -24.54
C VAL A 509 18.22 12.20 -24.07
N ASP A 510 18.77 13.23 -24.69
CA ASP A 510 18.46 14.63 -24.37
C ASP A 510 16.97 14.92 -24.64
N TYR A 511 16.42 14.39 -25.73
CA TYR A 511 14.99 14.49 -26.02
C TYR A 511 14.09 13.77 -25.01
N ILE A 512 14.46 12.56 -24.58
CA ILE A 512 13.72 11.83 -23.52
C ILE A 512 13.76 12.62 -22.21
N LYS A 513 14.92 13.19 -21.85
CA LYS A 513 15.07 14.07 -20.66
C LYS A 513 14.22 15.35 -20.80
N GLU A 514 14.09 15.91 -22.00
CA GLU A 514 13.19 17.03 -22.27
C GLU A 514 11.73 16.64 -22.02
N LYS A 515 11.28 15.48 -22.55
CA LYS A 515 9.92 14.96 -22.33
C LYS A 515 9.64 14.67 -20.85
N LEU A 516 10.60 14.13 -20.12
CA LEU A 516 10.49 13.90 -18.67
C LEU A 516 10.36 15.18 -17.83
N ASN A 517 10.71 16.34 -18.38
CA ASN A 517 10.48 17.63 -17.74
C ASN A 517 9.07 18.20 -18.02
N GLN A 518 8.29 17.58 -18.90
CA GLN A 518 6.90 17.92 -19.15
C GLN A 518 5.98 17.21 -18.15
N ASP A 519 4.70 17.60 -18.08
CA ASP A 519 3.72 16.95 -17.21
C ASP A 519 3.24 15.62 -17.79
N LEU A 520 4.11 14.61 -17.66
CA LEU A 520 3.80 13.22 -17.99
C LEU A 520 3.09 12.52 -16.83
N SER A 521 2.24 11.55 -17.16
CA SER A 521 1.71 10.64 -16.15
C SER A 521 2.85 9.82 -15.55
N PRO A 522 2.76 9.40 -14.28
CA PRO A 522 3.84 8.64 -13.66
C PRO A 522 4.18 7.32 -14.36
N VAL A 523 3.18 6.64 -14.95
CA VAL A 523 3.39 5.42 -15.74
C VAL A 523 4.25 5.70 -16.98
N GLN A 524 3.93 6.77 -17.73
CA GLN A 524 4.72 7.20 -18.88
C GLN A 524 6.16 7.57 -18.46
N SER A 525 6.32 8.28 -17.35
CA SER A 525 7.65 8.62 -16.81
C SER A 525 8.47 7.38 -16.49
N ILE A 526 7.88 6.37 -15.81
CA ILE A 526 8.55 5.11 -15.48
C ILE A 526 9.02 4.39 -16.76
N ASN A 527 8.17 4.32 -17.78
CA ASN A 527 8.50 3.70 -19.07
C ASN A 527 9.68 4.40 -19.77
N LEU A 528 9.72 5.74 -19.74
CA LEU A 528 10.85 6.51 -20.26
C LEU A 528 12.13 6.31 -19.45
N PHE A 529 12.04 6.13 -18.12
CA PHE A 529 13.21 5.77 -17.30
C PHE A 529 13.74 4.37 -17.63
N HIS A 530 12.86 3.40 -17.91
CA HIS A 530 13.29 2.10 -18.43
C HIS A 530 14.04 2.25 -19.76
N CYS A 531 13.56 3.12 -20.66
CA CYS A 531 14.24 3.43 -21.92
C CYS A 531 15.62 4.09 -21.70
N LEU A 532 15.73 5.05 -20.77
CA LEU A 532 17.02 5.67 -20.41
C LEU A 532 17.98 4.64 -19.81
N ASN A 533 17.49 3.76 -18.94
CA ASN A 533 18.30 2.69 -18.35
C ASN A 533 18.80 1.71 -19.43
N GLN A 534 17.94 1.35 -20.38
CA GLN A 534 18.31 0.54 -21.55
C GLN A 534 19.40 1.23 -22.39
N LEU A 535 19.40 2.55 -22.48
CA LEU A 535 20.43 3.34 -23.16
C LEU A 535 21.70 3.58 -22.31
N ASN A 536 21.82 2.93 -21.15
CA ASN A 536 22.89 3.11 -20.15
C ASN A 536 22.96 4.52 -19.54
N GLU A 537 21.88 5.30 -19.62
CA GLU A 537 21.79 6.68 -19.12
C GLU A 537 21.10 6.74 -17.75
N CYS A 538 21.86 6.42 -16.71
CA CYS A 538 21.38 6.40 -15.33
C CYS A 538 21.62 7.72 -14.57
N SER A 539 21.96 8.83 -15.24
CA SER A 539 22.40 10.05 -14.55
C SER A 539 21.38 10.59 -13.54
N PRO A 540 20.07 10.75 -13.88
CA PRO A 540 19.11 11.32 -12.93
C PRO A 540 18.84 10.39 -11.72
N VAL A 541 18.86 9.08 -11.96
CA VAL A 541 18.71 8.04 -10.93
C VAL A 541 19.91 8.08 -9.97
N LYS A 542 21.13 8.13 -10.50
CA LYS A 542 22.37 8.21 -9.69
C LYS A 542 22.42 9.49 -8.85
N GLU A 543 21.97 10.62 -9.39
CA GLU A 543 21.89 11.88 -8.66
C GLU A 543 20.92 11.78 -7.46
N ILE A 544 19.71 11.23 -7.68
CA ILE A 544 18.74 11.02 -6.61
C ILE A 544 19.25 10.01 -5.58
N GLN A 545 19.86 8.90 -6.01
CA GLN A 545 20.45 7.91 -5.11
C GLN A 545 21.55 8.52 -4.22
N ALA A 546 22.37 9.41 -4.77
CA ALA A 546 23.37 10.15 -4.01
C ALA A 546 22.73 11.12 -3.00
N TYR A 547 21.62 11.78 -3.37
CA TYR A 547 20.87 12.62 -2.44
C TYR A 547 20.20 11.84 -1.31
N LEU A 548 19.66 10.66 -1.60
CA LEU A 548 19.10 9.74 -0.62
C LEU A 548 20.19 9.25 0.35
N THR A 549 21.35 8.82 -0.18
CA THR A 549 22.48 8.33 0.63
C THR A 549 23.07 9.43 1.53
N SER A 550 23.10 10.67 1.04
CA SER A 550 23.61 11.83 1.81
C SER A 550 22.58 12.46 2.75
N GLY A 551 21.30 12.03 2.70
CA GLY A 551 20.21 12.61 3.49
C GLY A 551 19.89 14.07 3.13
N SER A 552 20.29 14.52 1.93
CA SER A 552 20.19 15.94 1.52
C SER A 552 18.91 16.28 0.74
N LEU A 553 18.09 15.28 0.41
CA LEU A 553 16.91 15.42 -0.46
C LEU A 553 15.90 16.44 0.08
N SER A 554 15.58 16.38 1.38
CA SER A 554 14.59 17.26 2.03
C SER A 554 14.93 18.76 2.05
N ARG A 555 16.15 19.14 1.60
CA ARG A 555 16.63 20.54 1.56
C ARG A 555 16.77 21.10 0.14
N LYS A 556 16.53 20.29 -0.90
CA LYS A 556 16.68 20.69 -2.30
C LYS A 556 15.33 20.73 -3.00
N SER A 557 15.16 21.74 -3.86
CA SER A 557 14.08 21.73 -4.85
C SER A 557 14.43 20.72 -5.95
N LEU A 558 13.53 19.76 -6.19
CA LEU A 558 13.68 18.73 -7.21
C LEU A 558 12.99 19.19 -8.50
N SER A 559 13.61 18.93 -9.65
CA SER A 559 12.94 19.14 -10.95
C SER A 559 11.93 18.02 -11.24
N PRO A 560 11.00 18.19 -12.21
CA PRO A 560 10.05 17.13 -12.59
C PRO A 560 10.73 15.80 -12.98
N THR A 561 11.88 15.86 -13.66
CA THR A 561 12.71 14.67 -13.94
C THR A 561 13.25 14.02 -12.67
N HIS A 562 13.70 14.80 -11.68
CA HIS A 562 14.17 14.26 -10.40
C HIS A 562 13.03 13.62 -9.59
N TRP A 563 11.84 14.22 -9.60
CA TRP A 563 10.64 13.63 -9.00
C TRP A 563 10.28 12.30 -9.62
N SER A 564 10.29 12.26 -10.95
CA SER A 564 10.00 11.04 -11.70
C SER A 564 11.08 9.97 -11.48
N ALA A 565 12.35 10.35 -11.36
CA ALA A 565 13.44 9.44 -11.01
C ALA A 565 13.28 8.89 -9.58
N LEU A 566 12.86 9.74 -8.63
CA LEU A 566 12.56 9.30 -7.26
C LEU A 566 11.37 8.33 -7.26
N ALA A 567 10.27 8.64 -7.95
CA ALA A 567 9.14 7.73 -8.10
C ALA A 567 9.59 6.39 -8.69
N TYR A 568 10.40 6.41 -9.75
CA TYR A 568 10.98 5.21 -10.36
C TYR A 568 11.80 4.38 -9.35
N ILE A 569 12.67 5.01 -8.55
CA ILE A 569 13.46 4.32 -7.51
C ILE A 569 12.54 3.71 -6.44
N LEU A 570 11.61 4.51 -5.90
CA LEU A 570 10.65 4.08 -4.88
C LEU A 570 9.62 3.07 -5.39
N LEU A 571 9.46 2.95 -6.72
CA LEU A 571 8.64 1.97 -7.40
C LEU A 571 9.44 0.77 -7.95
N SER A 572 10.77 0.78 -7.83
CA SER A 572 11.61 -0.37 -8.16
C SER A 572 11.66 -1.41 -7.03
N PRO A 573 11.51 -2.72 -7.29
CA PRO A 573 11.44 -3.80 -6.28
C PRO A 573 12.60 -3.85 -5.30
N GLU A 574 13.70 -3.16 -5.61
CA GLU A 574 14.87 -2.96 -4.76
C GLU A 574 14.56 -2.33 -3.40
N GLU A 575 13.60 -1.38 -3.33
CA GLU A 575 13.32 -0.63 -2.09
C GLU A 575 12.27 -1.28 -1.19
N GLY A 576 11.45 -2.22 -1.69
CA GLY A 576 10.49 -2.98 -0.88
C GLY A 576 9.61 -2.10 0.04
N LEU A 577 9.17 -0.94 -0.45
CA LEU A 577 8.64 0.13 0.40
C LEU A 577 7.21 -0.17 0.90
N GLU A 578 7.10 -0.90 1.99
CA GLU A 578 5.82 -1.11 2.68
C GLU A 578 5.30 0.19 3.32
N VAL A 579 6.21 1.00 3.88
CA VAL A 579 5.89 2.26 4.56
C VAL A 579 6.51 3.44 3.81
N PHE A 580 5.66 4.21 3.13
CA PHE A 580 6.03 5.47 2.51
C PHE A 580 5.90 6.62 3.52
N ASP A 581 7.00 7.31 3.82
CA ASP A 581 7.01 8.50 4.67
C ASP A 581 7.45 9.71 3.85
N LEU A 582 6.50 10.59 3.55
CA LEU A 582 6.71 11.74 2.68
C LEU A 582 7.80 12.67 3.25
N LYS A 583 7.94 12.78 4.58
CA LYS A 583 8.96 13.64 5.23
C LYS A 583 10.40 13.18 4.97
N LYS A 584 10.61 11.90 4.65
CA LYS A 584 11.94 11.40 4.26
C LYS A 584 12.42 12.01 2.95
N TYR A 585 11.48 12.39 2.09
CA TYR A 585 11.76 12.87 0.74
C TYR A 585 11.51 14.37 0.62
N SER A 586 10.28 14.81 0.84
CA SER A 586 9.87 16.22 0.84
C SER A 586 8.53 16.39 1.54
N ALA A 587 8.50 17.19 2.59
CA ALA A 587 7.26 17.54 3.29
C ALA A 587 6.51 18.66 2.53
N SER A 588 5.98 18.35 1.33
CA SER A 588 5.27 19.31 0.48
C SER A 588 4.13 18.67 -0.32
N GLU A 589 3.12 19.48 -0.66
CA GLU A 589 1.99 19.06 -1.49
C GLU A 589 2.41 18.67 -2.91
N GLU A 590 3.31 19.44 -3.54
CA GLU A 590 3.87 19.09 -4.84
C GLU A 590 4.56 17.72 -4.83
N GLY A 591 5.34 17.44 -3.77
CA GLY A 591 6.02 16.16 -3.60
C GLY A 591 5.03 15.00 -3.46
N LEU A 592 3.94 15.20 -2.72
CA LEU A 592 2.85 14.22 -2.61
C LEU A 592 2.21 13.95 -3.98
N LEU A 593 1.84 15.00 -4.72
CA LEU A 593 1.19 14.84 -6.03
C LEU A 593 2.10 14.10 -7.03
N ARG A 594 3.40 14.41 -7.04
CA ARG A 594 4.38 13.73 -7.90
C ARG A 594 4.67 12.28 -7.46
N LEU A 595 4.46 11.94 -6.20
CA LEU A 595 4.68 10.60 -5.63
C LEU A 595 3.38 9.83 -5.34
N MET A 596 2.25 10.28 -5.89
CA MET A 596 0.95 9.63 -5.72
C MET A 596 0.94 8.12 -6.09
N PRO A 597 1.64 7.65 -7.13
CA PRO A 597 1.72 6.22 -7.40
C PRO A 597 2.49 5.43 -6.33
N VAL A 598 3.46 6.07 -5.65
CA VAL A 598 4.15 5.44 -4.52
C VAL A 598 3.18 5.26 -3.35
N VAL A 599 2.35 6.26 -3.09
CA VAL A 599 1.27 6.16 -2.09
C VAL A 599 0.32 5.02 -2.44
N ALA A 600 -0.09 4.92 -3.71
CA ALA A 600 -0.97 3.84 -4.16
C ALA A 600 -0.34 2.44 -3.99
N ALA A 601 0.97 2.31 -4.20
CA ALA A 601 1.71 1.06 -4.12
C ALA A 601 2.12 0.65 -2.69
N SER A 602 2.15 1.57 -1.73
CA SER A 602 2.54 1.29 -0.34
C SER A 602 1.39 0.77 0.52
N LYS A 603 1.71 -0.01 1.56
CA LYS A 603 0.73 -0.46 2.57
C LYS A 603 0.40 0.64 3.57
N THR A 604 1.40 1.44 3.94
CA THR A 604 1.27 2.55 4.89
C THR A 604 1.82 3.83 4.26
N ALA A 605 1.03 4.91 4.28
CA ALA A 605 1.45 6.24 3.88
C ALA A 605 1.43 7.20 5.07
N LEU A 606 2.61 7.69 5.47
CA LEU A 606 2.81 8.67 6.52
C LEU A 606 2.97 10.05 5.87
N LEU A 607 1.88 10.82 5.88
CA LEU A 607 1.76 12.15 5.29
C LEU A 607 1.59 13.24 6.36
N ASN A 608 1.84 12.91 7.62
CA ASN A 608 1.54 13.77 8.76
C ASN A 608 2.55 14.93 8.92
N GLY A 609 2.03 16.15 9.07
CA GLY A 609 2.83 17.37 9.23
C GLY A 609 3.63 17.73 7.98
N CYS A 610 3.03 17.53 6.79
CA CYS A 610 3.67 17.73 5.48
C CYS A 610 3.23 19.02 4.77
N HIS A 611 2.58 19.94 5.48
CA HIS A 611 2.03 21.19 4.92
C HIS A 611 1.04 20.96 3.77
N LEU A 612 0.23 19.90 3.87
CA LEU A 612 -0.79 19.57 2.88
C LEU A 612 -2.06 20.41 3.10
N SER A 613 -2.76 20.72 2.00
CA SER A 613 -4.05 21.41 2.00
C SER A 613 -5.17 20.49 1.50
N GLU A 614 -6.40 21.01 1.44
CA GLU A 614 -7.53 20.33 0.80
C GLU A 614 -7.27 19.92 -0.67
N GLY A 615 -6.36 20.60 -1.37
CA GLY A 615 -6.08 20.35 -2.79
C GLY A 615 -5.55 18.95 -3.10
N CYS A 616 -4.83 18.31 -2.17
CA CYS A 616 -4.32 16.95 -2.38
C CYS A 616 -5.37 15.85 -2.14
N CYS A 617 -6.48 16.19 -1.48
CA CYS A 617 -7.48 15.22 -1.05
C CYS A 617 -8.23 14.59 -2.23
N GLU A 618 -8.41 15.31 -3.34
CA GLU A 618 -9.01 14.75 -4.56
C GLU A 618 -8.11 13.66 -5.19
N ALA A 619 -6.80 13.92 -5.27
CA ALA A 619 -5.84 12.95 -5.79
C ALA A 619 -5.75 11.71 -4.87
N LEU A 620 -5.76 11.89 -3.55
CA LEU A 620 -5.82 10.79 -2.59
C LEU A 620 -7.14 10.01 -2.68
N ALA A 621 -8.27 10.69 -2.89
CA ALA A 621 -9.56 10.03 -3.10
C ALA A 621 -9.55 9.17 -4.37
N SER A 622 -8.89 9.63 -5.45
CA SER A 622 -8.68 8.84 -6.66
C SER A 622 -7.85 7.58 -6.38
N VAL A 623 -6.77 7.68 -5.61
CA VAL A 623 -5.99 6.51 -5.17
C VAL A 623 -6.83 5.52 -4.37
N LEU A 624 -7.60 6.00 -3.39
CA LEU A 624 -8.46 5.17 -2.55
C LEU A 624 -9.62 4.53 -3.34
N SER A 625 -10.03 5.15 -4.44
CA SER A 625 -11.04 4.62 -5.35
C SER A 625 -10.46 3.59 -6.33
N SER A 626 -9.14 3.56 -6.49
CA SER A 626 -8.46 2.66 -7.43
C SER A 626 -8.45 1.24 -6.90
N ASN A 627 -8.69 0.28 -7.79
CA ASN A 627 -8.61 -1.14 -7.48
C ASN A 627 -7.17 -1.67 -7.38
N THR A 628 -6.19 -0.86 -7.77
CA THR A 628 -4.75 -1.19 -7.71
C THR A 628 -4.11 -0.82 -6.37
N THR A 629 -4.80 -0.09 -5.49
CA THR A 629 -4.17 0.43 -4.27
C THR A 629 -3.92 -0.68 -3.24
N SER A 630 -2.70 -0.72 -2.72
CA SER A 630 -2.30 -1.61 -1.62
C SER A 630 -2.44 -0.94 -0.24
N LEU A 631 -2.96 0.29 -0.20
CA LEU A 631 -2.93 1.16 0.97
C LEU A 631 -3.92 0.70 2.06
N ARG A 632 -3.38 0.34 3.22
CA ARG A 632 -4.12 -0.08 4.42
C ARG A 632 -4.12 0.98 5.50
N GLU A 633 -3.06 1.78 5.60
CA GLU A 633 -2.95 2.84 6.60
C GLU A 633 -2.58 4.19 5.96
N LEU A 634 -3.34 5.23 6.30
CA LEU A 634 -3.11 6.59 5.84
C LEU A 634 -3.09 7.55 7.04
N ASP A 635 -1.93 8.16 7.29
CA ASP A 635 -1.79 9.19 8.32
C ASP A 635 -1.63 10.57 7.69
N LEU A 636 -2.68 11.38 7.79
CA LEU A 636 -2.78 12.74 7.29
C LEU A 636 -2.72 13.79 8.41
N SER A 637 -2.41 13.38 9.64
CA SER A 637 -2.47 14.24 10.83
C SER A 637 -1.63 15.52 10.72
N PHE A 638 -2.04 16.59 11.39
CA PHE A 638 -1.34 17.88 11.46
C PHE A 638 -1.13 18.55 10.09
N ASN A 639 -2.11 18.44 9.19
CA ASN A 639 -2.19 19.16 7.91
C ASN A 639 -3.47 20.02 7.84
N ASP A 640 -3.49 21.11 7.09
CA ASP A 640 -4.67 22.01 7.03
C ASP A 640 -5.66 21.56 5.95
N LEU A 641 -6.27 20.39 6.16
CA LEU A 641 -7.17 19.77 5.18
C LEU A 641 -8.58 20.39 5.18
N GLN A 642 -9.00 20.95 6.31
CA GLN A 642 -10.33 21.53 6.52
C GLN A 642 -11.48 20.53 6.24
N ASP A 643 -12.72 20.95 6.43
CA ASP A 643 -13.90 20.10 6.21
C ASP A 643 -14.05 19.66 4.73
N SER A 644 -13.64 20.54 3.82
CA SER A 644 -13.65 20.34 2.36
C SER A 644 -12.73 19.20 1.93
N GLY A 645 -11.52 19.10 2.48
CA GLY A 645 -10.61 17.99 2.20
C GLY A 645 -11.18 16.64 2.61
N VAL A 646 -11.77 16.54 3.80
CA VAL A 646 -12.43 15.30 4.27
C VAL A 646 -13.63 14.94 3.40
N ARG A 647 -14.40 15.93 2.95
CA ARG A 647 -15.50 15.70 2.01
C ARG A 647 -14.99 15.12 0.67
N LEU A 648 -13.87 15.61 0.13
CA LEU A 648 -13.26 15.03 -1.07
C LEU A 648 -12.78 13.58 -0.82
N LEU A 649 -12.08 13.34 0.29
CA LEU A 649 -11.63 12.00 0.69
C LEU A 649 -12.78 11.01 0.85
N SER A 650 -13.95 11.47 1.32
CA SER A 650 -15.12 10.61 1.55
C SER A 650 -15.60 9.90 0.28
N ALA A 651 -15.43 10.51 -0.89
CA ALA A 651 -15.76 9.87 -2.17
C ALA A 651 -14.90 8.62 -2.41
N GLY A 652 -13.59 8.70 -2.10
CA GLY A 652 -12.68 7.57 -2.20
C GLY A 652 -12.87 6.52 -1.13
N LEU A 653 -13.08 6.95 0.12
CA LEU A 653 -13.35 6.04 1.25
C LEU A 653 -14.68 5.27 1.10
N GLY A 654 -15.65 5.85 0.39
CA GLY A 654 -16.93 5.20 0.09
C GLY A 654 -16.87 4.20 -1.08
N SER A 655 -15.77 4.16 -1.84
CA SER A 655 -15.62 3.26 -2.99
C SER A 655 -15.61 1.78 -2.56
N PRO A 656 -16.24 0.87 -3.33
CA PRO A 656 -16.13 -0.58 -3.09
C PRO A 656 -14.69 -1.12 -3.24
N HIS A 657 -13.81 -0.37 -3.90
CA HIS A 657 -12.41 -0.71 -4.10
C HIS A 657 -11.50 -0.24 -2.96
N CYS A 658 -12.01 0.55 -2.01
CA CYS A 658 -11.19 1.08 -0.93
C CYS A 658 -10.73 -0.05 0.01
N THR A 659 -9.41 -0.22 0.14
CA THR A 659 -8.79 -1.24 0.98
C THR A 659 -8.32 -0.70 2.34
N LEU A 660 -8.53 0.60 2.60
CA LEU A 660 -8.02 1.31 3.77
C LEU A 660 -8.69 0.85 5.07
N GLU A 661 -7.85 0.51 6.06
CA GLU A 661 -8.26 0.01 7.37
C GLU A 661 -8.01 1.04 8.47
N THR A 662 -7.00 1.90 8.31
CA THR A 662 -6.63 2.93 9.30
C THR A 662 -6.52 4.29 8.66
N LEU A 663 -7.25 5.27 9.20
CA LEU A 663 -7.20 6.67 8.79
C LEU A 663 -6.93 7.57 9.99
N ARG A 664 -5.87 8.37 9.93
CA ARG A 664 -5.54 9.36 10.97
C ARG A 664 -5.63 10.77 10.40
N LEU A 665 -6.50 11.58 10.98
CA LEU A 665 -6.80 12.97 10.64
C LEU A 665 -6.64 13.88 11.88
N ASN A 666 -5.72 13.51 12.79
CA ASN A 666 -5.52 14.21 14.04
C ASN A 666 -5.01 15.64 13.77
N GLY A 667 -5.68 16.66 14.29
CA GLY A 667 -5.23 18.06 14.16
C GLY A 667 -5.27 18.59 12.73
N CYS A 668 -6.32 18.26 11.98
CA CYS A 668 -6.50 18.62 10.58
C CYS A 668 -7.37 19.88 10.34
N ASN A 669 -7.63 20.66 11.39
CA ASN A 669 -8.51 21.83 11.38
C ASN A 669 -9.95 21.49 10.95
N LEU A 670 -10.46 20.35 11.43
CA LEU A 670 -11.80 19.87 11.12
C LEU A 670 -12.84 20.42 12.11
N SER A 671 -14.06 20.63 11.62
CA SER A 671 -15.25 20.98 12.39
C SER A 671 -16.31 19.88 12.33
N GLY A 672 -17.41 20.04 13.06
CA GLY A 672 -18.55 19.11 13.00
C GLY A 672 -19.17 18.92 11.61
N ARG A 673 -18.88 19.79 10.64
CA ARG A 673 -19.40 19.68 9.27
C ARG A 673 -18.81 18.49 8.50
N CYS A 674 -17.57 18.09 8.78
CA CYS A 674 -16.96 16.93 8.10
C CYS A 674 -17.58 15.60 8.56
N CYS A 675 -18.20 15.59 9.74
CA CYS A 675 -18.73 14.38 10.38
C CYS A 675 -19.89 13.75 9.60
N GLU A 676 -20.65 14.52 8.83
CA GLU A 676 -21.69 13.99 7.94
C GLU A 676 -21.09 13.09 6.85
N ALA A 677 -20.02 13.56 6.20
CA ALA A 677 -19.34 12.80 5.16
C ALA A 677 -18.71 11.50 5.72
N LEU A 678 -18.06 11.59 6.89
CA LEU A 678 -17.49 10.43 7.56
C LEU A 678 -18.57 9.45 8.04
N ALA A 679 -19.71 9.93 8.55
CA ALA A 679 -20.82 9.08 8.94
C ALA A 679 -21.40 8.30 7.74
N SER A 680 -21.48 8.94 6.57
CA SER A 680 -21.88 8.26 5.33
C SER A 680 -20.91 7.15 4.93
N VAL A 681 -19.60 7.39 5.06
CA VAL A 681 -18.56 6.37 4.79
C VAL A 681 -18.70 5.20 5.77
N LEU A 682 -18.79 5.48 7.07
CA LEU A 682 -18.92 4.45 8.11
C LEU A 682 -20.20 3.62 7.99
N SER A 683 -21.26 4.22 7.41
CA SER A 683 -22.53 3.52 7.17
C SER A 683 -22.50 2.60 5.95
N SER A 684 -21.50 2.75 5.08
CA SER A 684 -21.46 2.05 3.80
C SER A 684 -20.95 0.61 3.94
N HIS A 685 -21.64 -0.32 3.27
CA HIS A 685 -21.26 -1.72 3.11
C HIS A 685 -19.85 -1.92 2.52
N SER A 686 -19.37 -0.94 1.74
CA SER A 686 -18.05 -0.94 1.09
C SER A 686 -16.91 -0.58 2.04
N SER A 687 -17.17 0.06 3.18
CA SER A 687 -16.11 0.55 4.05
C SER A 687 -15.37 -0.60 4.74
N ARG A 688 -14.04 -0.55 4.69
CA ARG A 688 -13.13 -1.48 5.40
C ARG A 688 -12.46 -0.85 6.61
N LEU A 689 -12.81 0.39 6.96
CA LEU A 689 -12.16 1.15 8.01
C LEU A 689 -12.40 0.51 9.38
N ARG A 690 -11.29 0.26 10.10
CA ARG A 690 -11.24 -0.29 11.46
C ARG A 690 -10.75 0.74 12.47
N GLU A 691 -9.81 1.60 12.10
CA GLU A 691 -9.29 2.67 12.97
C GLU A 691 -9.50 4.05 12.32
N LEU A 692 -10.09 4.97 13.08
CA LEU A 692 -10.26 6.37 12.72
C LEU A 692 -9.77 7.27 13.87
N ASP A 693 -8.78 8.12 13.60
CA ASP A 693 -8.30 9.11 14.56
C ASP A 693 -8.67 10.53 14.09
N LEU A 694 -9.60 11.17 14.80
CA LEU A 694 -10.05 12.55 14.63
C LEU A 694 -9.60 13.45 15.79
N SER A 695 -8.65 13.00 16.62
CA SER A 695 -8.23 13.78 17.79
C SER A 695 -7.70 15.17 17.44
N THR A 696 -7.72 16.06 18.41
CA THR A 696 -7.32 17.48 18.31
C THR A 696 -8.01 18.30 17.21
N ASN A 697 -9.22 17.91 16.79
CA ASN A 697 -10.13 18.70 15.94
C ASN A 697 -11.34 19.21 16.73
N ASP A 698 -11.97 20.32 16.31
CA ASP A 698 -13.12 20.93 17.00
C ASP A 698 -14.47 20.45 16.43
N LEU A 699 -14.79 19.18 16.68
CA LEU A 699 -15.98 18.54 16.08
C LEU A 699 -17.32 19.01 16.67
N GLN A 700 -17.31 19.52 17.90
CA GLN A 700 -18.50 19.93 18.66
C GLN A 700 -19.54 18.79 18.85
N ASP A 701 -20.55 19.02 19.72
CA ASP A 701 -21.60 18.03 20.00
C ASP A 701 -22.38 17.61 18.75
N SER A 702 -22.61 18.55 17.83
CA SER A 702 -23.33 18.30 16.58
C SER A 702 -22.56 17.33 15.66
N GLY A 703 -21.24 17.50 15.52
CA GLY A 703 -20.40 16.60 14.73
C GLY A 703 -20.32 15.20 15.32
N VAL A 704 -20.13 15.11 16.65
CA VAL A 704 -20.10 13.83 17.37
C VAL A 704 -21.43 13.08 17.23
N LYS A 705 -22.58 13.78 17.33
CA LYS A 705 -23.90 13.19 17.07
C LYS A 705 -24.01 12.60 15.66
N MET A 706 -23.49 13.29 14.64
CA MET A 706 -23.51 12.79 13.26
C MET A 706 -22.64 11.55 13.08
N LEU A 707 -21.45 11.50 13.66
CA LEU A 707 -20.60 10.30 13.63
C LEU A 707 -21.30 9.07 14.24
N PHE A 708 -22.05 9.26 15.32
CA PHE A 708 -22.81 8.16 15.94
C PHE A 708 -23.91 7.60 15.06
N VAL A 709 -24.53 8.40 14.19
CA VAL A 709 -25.47 7.89 13.19
C VAL A 709 -24.77 6.86 12.29
N GLY A 710 -23.53 7.15 11.87
CA GLY A 710 -22.74 6.22 11.06
C GLY A 710 -22.29 4.97 11.80
N LEU A 711 -21.85 5.12 13.05
CA LEU A 711 -21.45 4.00 13.91
C LEU A 711 -22.60 3.06 14.28
N GLY A 712 -23.83 3.58 14.29
CA GLY A 712 -25.04 2.79 14.52
C GLY A 712 -25.49 1.95 13.32
N SER A 713 -24.83 2.06 12.16
CA SER A 713 -25.12 1.22 11.00
C SER A 713 -24.66 -0.22 11.23
N PRO A 714 -25.46 -1.24 10.86
CA PRO A 714 -25.02 -2.64 10.92
C PRO A 714 -23.86 -2.96 9.96
N HIS A 715 -23.55 -2.03 9.03
CA HIS A 715 -22.45 -2.16 8.09
C HIS A 715 -21.13 -1.55 8.61
N CYS A 716 -21.15 -0.86 9.75
CA CYS A 716 -19.97 -0.23 10.31
C CYS A 716 -19.00 -1.28 10.86
N ARG A 717 -17.75 -1.26 10.37
CA ARG A 717 -16.66 -2.17 10.78
C ARG A 717 -15.65 -1.54 11.73
N LEU A 718 -15.90 -0.31 12.18
CA LEU A 718 -14.93 0.46 12.96
C LEU A 718 -14.71 -0.20 14.33
N GLU A 719 -13.46 -0.49 14.64
CA GLU A 719 -12.98 -1.11 15.88
C GLU A 719 -12.29 -0.10 16.81
N THR A 720 -11.92 1.08 16.32
CA THR A 720 -11.27 2.14 17.08
C THR A 720 -11.63 3.51 16.52
N LEU A 721 -12.22 4.38 17.34
CA LEU A 721 -12.40 5.81 17.10
C LEU A 721 -11.66 6.59 18.18
N ARG A 722 -10.77 7.49 17.78
CA ARG A 722 -10.12 8.46 18.67
C ARG A 722 -10.64 9.85 18.35
N SER A 723 -11.18 10.53 19.34
CA SER A 723 -11.52 11.95 19.27
C SER A 723 -11.15 12.51 20.63
N VAL A 724 -9.98 13.13 20.75
CA VAL A 724 -9.53 13.75 22.00
C VAL A 724 -9.40 15.24 21.77
N LEU A 725 -10.21 16.05 22.45
CA LEU A 725 -10.01 17.50 22.46
C LEU A 725 -8.93 17.84 23.50
N LEU A 726 -7.75 18.28 23.04
CA LEU A 726 -6.89 19.10 23.88
C LEU A 726 -7.48 20.51 23.86
N ILE A 727 -8.28 20.86 24.88
CA ILE A 727 -8.59 22.27 25.14
C ILE A 727 -7.27 22.96 25.56
N VAL A 728 -6.55 23.46 24.56
CA VAL A 728 -5.59 24.55 24.69
C VAL A 728 -6.14 25.70 23.85
N GLN A 729 -7.18 26.36 24.37
CA GLN A 729 -7.36 27.78 24.05
C GLN A 729 -6.31 28.56 24.87
N LEU A 730 -5.11 28.68 24.31
CA LEU A 730 -4.22 29.79 24.62
C LEU A 730 -3.99 30.54 23.31
N HIS A 731 -4.81 31.56 23.09
CA HIS A 731 -4.43 32.71 22.27
C HIS A 731 -3.16 33.32 22.88
N HIS A 732 -1.98 32.90 22.42
CA HIS A 732 -0.85 33.76 22.06
C HIS A 732 0.37 32.92 21.65
N LYS A 733 0.92 33.24 20.46
CA LYS A 733 2.20 32.78 19.87
C LYS A 733 3.28 32.39 20.90
N VAL A 734 3.67 31.12 20.97
CA VAL A 734 5.06 30.69 21.29
C VAL A 734 5.39 29.39 20.54
N GLN A 735 6.62 29.31 20.05
CA GLN A 735 7.17 28.39 19.06
C GLN A 735 7.17 26.90 19.42
N TYR A 736 7.04 26.08 18.36
CA TYR A 736 7.43 24.67 18.29
C TYR A 736 8.84 24.42 18.85
N GLN A 737 8.97 23.50 19.81
CA GLN A 737 10.22 22.78 20.04
C GLN A 737 9.99 21.26 20.06
N LYS A 738 10.69 20.60 19.14
CA LYS A 738 11.01 19.17 19.09
C LYS A 738 11.32 18.61 20.48
N THR A 739 10.68 17.52 20.85
CA THR A 739 11.26 16.56 21.80
C THR A 739 11.13 15.14 21.24
N ASN A 740 12.28 14.47 21.20
CA ASN A 740 12.49 13.12 20.70
C ASN A 740 11.78 12.10 21.58
N LEU A 741 10.98 11.21 20.97
CA LEU A 741 10.58 9.95 21.58
C LEU A 741 11.53 8.86 21.07
N THR A 742 12.52 8.50 21.89
CA THR A 742 13.36 7.33 21.68
C THR A 742 12.71 6.11 22.33
N ASN A 743 12.48 5.09 21.50
CA ASN A 743 12.46 3.64 21.77
C ASN A 743 12.16 3.16 23.21
N SER A 744 11.02 2.49 23.35
CA SER A 744 10.97 1.22 24.10
C SER A 744 9.99 0.25 23.42
N HIS A 745 10.40 -1.00 23.28
CA HIS A 745 9.75 -2.05 22.49
C HIS A 745 8.29 -2.36 22.87
N PRO A 746 7.44 -2.75 21.90
CA PRO A 746 6.11 -3.25 22.18
C PRO A 746 6.19 -4.74 22.56
N LYS A 747 5.61 -5.12 23.69
CA LYS A 747 5.17 -6.49 23.91
C LYS A 747 3.65 -6.50 23.83
N ASN A 748 3.17 -7.28 22.88
CA ASN A 748 1.82 -7.84 22.76
C ASN A 748 0.88 -7.52 23.93
N ASN A 749 -0.13 -6.73 23.64
CA ASN A 749 -1.54 -7.11 23.84
C ASN A 749 -2.35 -6.29 22.83
N ASN A 750 -3.18 -6.97 22.04
CA ASN A 750 -4.20 -6.32 21.22
C ASN A 750 -5.17 -5.63 22.19
N VAL A 751 -5.15 -4.29 22.24
CA VAL A 751 -6.06 -3.49 23.07
C VAL A 751 -6.75 -2.49 22.15
N CYS A 752 -8.05 -2.71 21.90
CA CYS A 752 -8.92 -1.84 21.10
C CYS A 752 -9.42 -0.70 21.98
N VAL A 753 -8.81 0.49 21.92
CA VAL A 753 -9.17 1.65 22.76
C VAL A 753 -9.93 2.69 21.94
N HIS A 754 -11.23 2.93 22.21
CA HIS A 754 -11.90 4.16 21.79
C HIS A 754 -11.69 5.24 22.86
N ALA A 755 -11.00 6.32 22.53
CA ALA A 755 -10.84 7.47 23.41
C ALA A 755 -11.63 8.66 22.83
N LEU A 756 -12.84 8.90 23.36
CA LEU A 756 -13.66 10.10 23.13
C LEU A 756 -13.42 11.15 24.23
N SER A 757 -12.25 11.11 24.86
CA SER A 757 -11.97 11.88 26.05
C SER A 757 -11.84 13.39 25.75
N GLY A 758 -12.58 14.23 26.45
CA GLY A 758 -12.48 15.70 26.31
C GLY A 758 -13.33 16.32 25.20
N CYS A 759 -14.23 15.57 24.56
CA CYS A 759 -15.11 16.01 23.47
C CYS A 759 -16.34 16.84 23.90
N LEU A 760 -16.40 17.32 25.15
CA LEU A 760 -17.55 18.06 25.71
C LEU A 760 -18.90 17.31 25.67
N ILE A 761 -18.87 15.97 25.57
CA ILE A 761 -20.08 15.14 25.44
C ILE A 761 -20.98 15.34 26.67
N THR A 762 -22.20 15.80 26.41
CA THR A 762 -23.26 16.05 27.39
C THR A 762 -24.18 14.83 27.57
N GLN A 763 -25.15 14.91 28.49
CA GLN A 763 -26.21 13.90 28.65
C GLN A 763 -26.87 13.52 27.31
N GLU A 764 -27.17 14.50 26.46
CA GLU A 764 -27.82 14.29 25.16
C GLU A 764 -26.93 13.49 24.20
N GLY A 765 -25.62 13.76 24.20
CA GLY A 765 -24.64 12.98 23.44
C GLY A 765 -24.54 11.53 23.92
N CYS A 766 -24.69 11.28 25.22
CA CYS A 766 -24.73 9.93 25.79
C CYS A 766 -25.98 9.13 25.41
N VAL A 767 -27.13 9.80 25.25
CA VAL A 767 -28.36 9.16 24.74
C VAL A 767 -28.15 8.68 23.31
N SER A 768 -27.59 9.52 22.45
CA SER A 768 -27.25 9.15 21.07
C SER A 768 -26.21 8.03 21.02
N LEU A 769 -25.15 8.13 21.82
CA LEU A 769 -24.11 7.11 21.94
C LEU A 769 -24.69 5.75 22.36
N ALA A 770 -25.52 5.70 23.41
CA ALA A 770 -26.13 4.45 23.84
C ALA A 770 -27.07 3.84 22.80
N SER A 771 -27.71 4.66 21.97
CA SER A 771 -28.55 4.18 20.86
C SER A 771 -27.71 3.57 19.73
N ALA A 772 -26.58 4.19 19.38
CA ALA A 772 -25.66 3.72 18.35
C ALA A 772 -24.87 2.47 18.77
N LEU A 773 -24.56 2.33 20.06
CA LEU A 773 -23.87 1.16 20.60
C LEU A 773 -24.69 -0.14 20.50
N ARG A 774 -26.01 -0.07 20.27
CA ARG A 774 -26.88 -1.26 20.14
C ARG A 774 -26.56 -2.13 18.92
N SER A 775 -25.94 -1.57 17.89
CA SER A 775 -25.63 -2.22 16.61
C SER A 775 -24.12 -2.20 16.29
N SER A 776 -23.29 -1.75 17.22
CA SER A 776 -21.84 -1.57 17.03
C SER A 776 -21.02 -2.80 17.45
N HIS A 777 -19.80 -2.92 16.92
CA HIS A 777 -18.81 -3.94 17.30
C HIS A 777 -17.81 -3.48 18.38
N LEU A 778 -18.10 -2.36 19.07
CA LEU A 778 -17.23 -1.72 20.06
C LEU A 778 -16.86 -2.62 21.25
N ARG A 779 -15.59 -2.58 21.69
CA ARG A 779 -15.08 -3.31 22.87
C ARG A 779 -14.64 -2.45 24.05
N GLU A 780 -14.08 -1.28 23.86
CA GLU A 780 -13.74 -0.37 24.97
C GLU A 780 -14.11 1.06 24.61
N LEU A 781 -14.66 1.82 25.58
CA LEU A 781 -15.11 3.21 25.43
C LEU A 781 -14.57 4.09 26.58
N ASP A 782 -13.73 5.07 26.26
CA ASP A 782 -13.24 6.08 27.21
C ASP A 782 -13.90 7.44 26.96
N LEU A 783 -14.74 7.85 27.93
CA LEU A 783 -15.43 9.13 28.01
C LEU A 783 -14.83 10.05 29.07
N SER A 784 -13.63 9.77 29.57
CA SER A 784 -12.96 10.63 30.56
C SER A 784 -12.93 12.08 30.10
N TYR A 785 -13.06 13.03 31.03
CA TYR A 785 -13.04 14.46 30.72
C TYR A 785 -14.20 14.99 29.84
N ASN A 786 -15.33 14.26 29.73
CA ASN A 786 -16.62 14.76 29.23
C ASN A 786 -17.58 15.13 30.39
N HIS A 787 -18.80 15.61 30.07
CA HIS A 787 -19.85 15.94 31.06
C HIS A 787 -21.19 15.19 30.80
N PRO A 788 -21.18 13.85 30.84
CA PRO A 788 -22.37 13.06 30.52
C PRO A 788 -23.46 13.10 31.59
N GLU A 789 -23.17 13.71 32.75
CA GLU A 789 -24.02 13.74 33.94
C GLU A 789 -24.34 12.35 34.52
N ASP A 790 -24.79 12.27 35.78
CA ASP A 790 -25.10 10.98 36.43
C ASP A 790 -26.10 10.13 35.65
N SER A 791 -27.00 10.79 34.92
CA SER A 791 -28.01 10.15 34.08
C SER A 791 -27.43 9.54 32.80
N GLY A 792 -26.47 10.19 32.13
CA GLY A 792 -25.78 9.65 30.96
C GLY A 792 -24.82 8.52 31.33
N VAL A 793 -24.13 8.61 32.48
CA VAL A 793 -23.33 7.50 33.01
C VAL A 793 -24.19 6.29 33.32
N LYS A 794 -25.32 6.49 33.98
CA LYS A 794 -26.24 5.41 34.33
C LYS A 794 -26.81 4.72 33.10
N LEU A 795 -27.15 5.51 32.07
CA LEU A 795 -27.58 5.01 30.77
C LEU A 795 -26.50 4.12 30.14
N LEU A 796 -25.25 4.61 30.05
CA LEU A 796 -24.11 3.89 29.47
C LEU A 796 -23.55 2.75 30.35
N SER A 797 -23.85 2.73 31.64
CA SER A 797 -23.48 1.64 32.53
C SER A 797 -24.49 0.50 32.46
N ALA A 798 -25.79 0.80 32.34
CA ALA A 798 -26.83 -0.20 32.08
C ALA A 798 -26.58 -0.96 30.77
N CYS A 799 -25.92 -0.29 29.82
CA CYS A 799 -25.43 -0.87 28.58
C CYS A 799 -24.38 -1.99 28.76
N LEU A 800 -23.49 -1.89 29.75
CA LEU A 800 -22.45 -2.90 30.02
C LEU A 800 -23.02 -4.21 30.60
N GLU A 801 -24.22 -4.15 31.16
CA GLU A 801 -24.85 -5.29 31.84
C GLU A 801 -25.65 -6.20 30.87
N ASP A 802 -25.90 -5.77 29.62
CA ASP A 802 -26.64 -6.55 28.62
C ASP A 802 -25.70 -7.48 27.82
N GLN A 803 -25.90 -8.80 27.95
CA GLN A 803 -25.11 -9.84 27.27
C GLN A 803 -25.18 -9.79 25.73
N ARG A 804 -26.10 -9.01 25.16
CA ARG A 804 -26.16 -8.83 23.69
C ARG A 804 -25.04 -7.93 23.16
N TRP A 805 -24.29 -7.25 24.03
CA TRP A 805 -23.38 -6.17 23.66
C TRP A 805 -21.92 -6.64 23.84
N ARG A 806 -20.98 -6.07 23.06
CA ARG A 806 -19.55 -6.48 23.06
C ARG A 806 -18.61 -5.53 23.81
N LEU A 807 -19.16 -4.57 24.56
CA LEU A 807 -18.39 -3.57 25.30
C LEU A 807 -17.83 -4.17 26.58
N ASP A 808 -16.51 -4.37 26.62
CA ASP A 808 -15.73 -4.95 27.72
C ASP A 808 -15.36 -3.89 28.80
N THR A 809 -15.08 -2.64 28.41
CA THR A 809 -14.64 -1.58 29.35
C THR A 809 -15.28 -0.21 29.05
N LEU A 810 -15.75 0.49 30.10
CA LEU A 810 -16.22 1.88 30.06
C LEU A 810 -15.42 2.74 31.05
N SER A 811 -14.68 3.74 30.57
CA SER A 811 -13.98 4.72 31.43
C SER A 811 -14.74 6.04 31.47
N VAL A 812 -15.04 6.53 32.68
CA VAL A 812 -15.92 7.67 32.93
C VAL A 812 -15.34 8.53 34.06
N GLU A 813 -14.16 9.12 33.87
CA GLU A 813 -13.61 10.04 34.87
C GLU A 813 -14.24 11.44 34.77
N HIS A 814 -15.09 11.79 35.75
CA HIS A 814 -15.79 13.08 35.88
C HIS A 814 -15.03 14.15 36.68
N GLY A 815 -13.71 14.13 36.60
CA GLY A 815 -12.84 15.07 37.31
C GLY A 815 -12.85 16.52 36.82
N GLY A 816 -13.87 16.95 36.06
CA GLY A 816 -13.98 18.29 35.45
C GLY A 816 -13.85 19.44 36.45
N VAL A 817 -14.26 19.27 37.70
CA VAL A 817 -14.15 20.30 38.75
C VAL A 817 -12.69 20.63 39.11
N ARG A 818 -11.74 19.70 38.89
CA ARG A 818 -10.30 19.96 39.11
C ARG A 818 -9.62 20.65 37.92
N ARG A 819 -10.23 20.61 36.72
CA ARG A 819 -9.68 21.21 35.48
C ARG A 819 -10.42 22.46 34.98
N LEU A 820 -11.57 22.81 35.58
CA LEU A 820 -12.27 24.08 35.33
C LEU A 820 -11.61 25.30 36.01
N LYS A 821 -10.53 25.11 36.77
CA LYS A 821 -9.78 26.22 37.36
C LYS A 821 -8.71 26.75 36.37
N PRO A 822 -8.67 28.07 36.09
CA PRO A 822 -7.79 28.65 35.07
C PRO A 822 -6.31 28.28 35.26
N ALA A 823 -5.62 28.02 34.15
CA ALA A 823 -4.16 27.96 34.03
C ALA A 823 -3.43 27.06 35.07
N LEU A 824 -2.81 27.67 36.09
CA LEU A 824 -2.01 26.99 37.12
C LEU A 824 -2.86 26.50 38.30
N LYS A 825 -4.07 27.04 38.49
CA LYS A 825 -4.98 26.67 39.60
C LYS A 825 -5.48 25.22 39.50
N LYS A 826 -5.35 24.57 38.35
CA LYS A 826 -5.57 23.12 38.19
C LYS A 826 -4.59 22.24 38.98
N TYR A 827 -3.43 22.80 39.35
CA TYR A 827 -2.43 22.13 40.19
C TYR A 827 -2.51 22.58 41.65
N ALA A 828 -3.61 23.22 42.07
CA ALA A 828 -3.78 23.74 43.41
C ALA A 828 -3.55 22.64 44.48
N CYS A 829 -2.68 22.92 45.45
CA CYS A 829 -2.48 22.08 46.62
C CYS A 829 -2.92 22.81 47.88
N GLU A 830 -3.47 22.05 48.84
CA GLU A 830 -3.75 22.57 50.17
C GLU A 830 -2.52 22.39 51.05
N LEU A 831 -2.10 23.48 51.70
CA LEU A 831 -0.94 23.52 52.58
C LEU A 831 -1.37 23.91 54.00
N THR A 832 -0.66 23.39 54.99
CA THR A 832 -0.82 23.77 56.40
C THR A 832 0.53 24.05 57.04
N LEU A 833 0.60 25.11 57.85
CA LEU A 833 1.82 25.51 58.54
C LEU A 833 2.14 24.55 59.69
N ASP A 834 3.36 24.06 59.75
CA ASP A 834 3.81 23.14 60.79
C ASP A 834 4.31 23.91 62.02
N GLN A 835 3.49 23.93 63.07
CA GLN A 835 3.81 24.51 64.37
C GLN A 835 5.11 23.95 64.98
N ASN A 836 5.50 22.72 64.64
CA ASN A 836 6.73 22.10 65.13
C ASN A 836 8.00 22.66 64.48
N THR A 837 7.86 23.42 63.39
CA THR A 837 8.97 24.11 62.71
C THR A 837 9.02 25.60 63.02
N ALA A 838 7.89 26.21 63.39
CA ALA A 838 7.75 27.64 63.58
C ALA A 838 8.69 28.20 64.67
N ASN A 839 9.42 29.28 64.36
CA ASN A 839 10.17 30.01 65.37
C ASN A 839 9.25 30.58 66.47
N ILE A 840 9.78 30.72 67.69
CA ILE A 840 9.01 31.21 68.85
C ILE A 840 8.51 32.65 68.69
N ARG A 841 9.09 33.47 67.80
CA ARG A 841 8.59 34.83 67.52
C ARG A 841 7.51 34.89 66.43
N LEU A 842 6.99 33.73 66.01
CA LEU A 842 5.95 33.60 65.01
C LEU A 842 4.69 33.01 65.63
N SER A 843 3.57 33.72 65.54
CA SER A 843 2.25 33.21 65.93
C SER A 843 1.56 32.58 64.73
N LEU A 844 1.08 31.34 64.88
CA LEU A 844 0.22 30.68 63.90
C LEU A 844 -1.25 30.92 64.24
N SER A 845 -2.06 31.23 63.24
CA SER A 845 -3.50 31.50 63.38
C SER A 845 -4.29 30.95 62.18
N GLU A 846 -5.62 31.13 62.18
CA GLU A 846 -6.53 30.68 61.11
C GLU A 846 -6.42 29.17 60.80
N GLY A 847 -6.32 28.35 61.85
CA GLY A 847 -6.15 26.90 61.69
C GLY A 847 -4.82 26.53 61.04
N ASN A 848 -3.73 27.19 61.44
CA ASN A 848 -2.38 27.04 60.89
C ASN A 848 -2.28 27.40 59.39
N ARG A 849 -3.03 28.42 58.96
CA ARG A 849 -2.97 28.95 57.58
C ARG A 849 -2.34 30.32 57.49
N LYS A 850 -2.20 31.02 58.62
CA LYS A 850 -1.59 32.34 58.69
C LYS A 850 -0.47 32.35 59.72
N VAL A 851 0.65 32.98 59.35
CA VAL A 851 1.78 33.24 60.25
C VAL A 851 2.01 34.74 60.36
N THR A 852 2.17 35.21 61.59
CA THR A 852 2.41 36.63 61.88
C THR A 852 3.61 36.77 62.81
N ARG A 853 4.45 37.77 62.53
CA ARG A 853 5.55 38.12 63.43
C ARG A 853 5.01 38.90 64.63
N VAL A 854 5.29 38.38 65.82
CA VAL A 854 4.87 38.96 67.10
C VAL A 854 6.08 39.39 67.91
N GLY A 855 5.87 40.35 68.83
CA GLY A 855 6.92 40.83 69.73
C GLY A 855 7.19 39.92 70.93
N GLU A 856 6.23 39.06 71.27
CA GLU A 856 6.26 38.16 72.43
C GLU A 856 6.54 36.70 72.01
N ASP A 857 7.33 35.99 72.81
CA ASP A 857 7.69 34.60 72.55
C ASP A 857 6.48 33.67 72.76
N GLN A 858 6.19 32.86 71.75
CA GLN A 858 5.09 31.89 71.76
C GLN A 858 5.47 30.64 72.57
N SER A 859 4.52 30.13 73.36
CA SER A 859 4.69 28.96 74.23
C SER A 859 4.62 27.63 73.45
N TYR A 860 5.51 27.45 72.47
CA TYR A 860 5.59 26.21 71.70
C TYR A 860 6.49 25.16 72.39
N PRO A 861 6.14 23.86 72.37
CA PRO A 861 7.01 22.79 72.87
C PRO A 861 8.35 22.75 72.11
N ASP A 862 9.43 22.39 72.80
CA ASP A 862 10.72 22.16 72.13
C ASP A 862 10.59 21.00 71.14
N HIS A 863 11.17 21.17 69.96
CA HIS A 863 11.08 20.21 68.86
C HIS A 863 12.32 20.31 67.97
N PRO A 864 12.92 19.19 67.53
CA PRO A 864 14.15 19.19 66.72
C PRO A 864 13.99 19.90 65.36
N GLY A 865 12.77 19.95 64.82
CA GLY A 865 12.45 20.67 63.58
C GLY A 865 12.31 22.19 63.72
N ARG A 866 12.33 22.74 64.94
CA ARG A 866 12.03 24.16 65.21
C ARG A 866 13.20 25.08 64.84
N PHE A 867 12.92 26.14 64.10
CA PHE A 867 13.91 27.18 63.85
C PHE A 867 14.16 28.01 65.12
N ASP A 868 15.41 28.16 65.54
CA ASP A 868 15.79 28.90 66.76
C ASP A 868 16.11 30.38 66.51
N SER A 869 16.86 30.67 65.44
CA SER A 869 17.41 32.00 65.14
C SER A 869 16.72 32.68 63.96
N CYS A 870 16.29 31.91 62.94
CA CYS A 870 15.57 32.45 61.79
C CYS A 870 14.07 32.44 62.06
N HIS A 871 13.38 33.58 61.89
CA HIS A 871 11.92 33.64 62.03
C HIS A 871 11.24 32.98 60.82
N GLN A 872 11.24 31.64 60.80
CA GLN A 872 10.74 30.81 59.70
C GLN A 872 9.76 29.76 60.19
N VAL A 873 8.92 29.31 59.26
CA VAL A 873 8.02 28.17 59.40
C VAL A 873 7.95 27.42 58.08
N LEU A 874 7.86 26.09 58.12
CA LEU A 874 7.58 25.26 56.96
C LEU A 874 6.14 24.73 56.99
N CYS A 875 5.66 24.30 55.82
CA CYS A 875 4.42 23.54 55.72
C CYS A 875 4.65 22.07 56.09
N ARG A 876 3.58 21.39 56.49
CA ARG A 876 3.59 19.97 56.87
C ARG A 876 3.68 19.06 55.65
N GLU A 877 3.06 19.45 54.54
CA GLU A 877 2.94 18.66 53.32
C GLU A 877 4.21 18.72 52.47
N GLY A 878 4.69 17.54 52.04
CA GLY A 878 5.77 17.39 51.07
C GLY A 878 5.24 17.43 49.63
N LEU A 879 5.90 18.17 48.75
CA LEU A 879 5.56 18.30 47.34
C LEU A 879 6.36 17.33 46.48
N THR A 880 5.66 16.39 45.83
CA THR A 880 6.28 15.31 45.05
C THR A 880 6.09 15.44 43.53
N GLY A 881 5.19 16.31 43.07
CA GLY A 881 4.80 16.48 41.66
C GLY A 881 4.62 17.94 41.22
N ARG A 882 3.63 18.21 40.36
CA ARG A 882 3.24 19.57 39.98
C ARG A 882 2.30 20.17 41.02
N CYS A 883 2.66 21.31 41.59
CA CYS A 883 1.90 21.92 42.68
C CYS A 883 1.81 23.44 42.49
N TYR A 884 0.65 24.00 42.79
CA TYR A 884 0.38 25.43 42.75
C TYR A 884 -0.26 25.89 44.06
N TRP A 885 0.18 27.00 44.63
CA TRP A 885 -0.49 27.63 45.78
C TRP A 885 -0.33 29.14 45.72
N GLU A 886 -1.25 29.86 46.36
CA GLU A 886 -1.23 31.32 46.44
C GLU A 886 -1.05 31.74 47.90
N VAL A 887 -0.29 32.81 48.10
CA VAL A 887 -0.09 33.41 49.42
C VAL A 887 -0.31 34.91 49.36
N GLU A 888 -1.04 35.41 50.34
CA GLU A 888 -1.19 36.82 50.63
C GLU A 888 -0.12 37.21 51.66
N TRP A 889 0.56 38.34 51.45
CA TRP A 889 1.64 38.79 52.33
C TRP A 889 1.51 40.25 52.73
N GLU A 890 2.06 40.59 53.90
CA GLU A 890 2.14 41.95 54.41
C GLU A 890 3.51 42.19 55.07
N GLY A 891 4.11 43.36 54.80
CA GLY A 891 5.43 43.70 55.33
C GLY A 891 6.58 43.12 54.51
N ARG A 892 7.65 42.63 55.16
CA ARG A 892 8.81 42.07 54.44
C ARG A 892 8.95 40.56 54.67
N VAL A 893 8.69 39.78 53.62
CA VAL A 893 8.60 38.31 53.71
C VAL A 893 9.45 37.61 52.66
N THR A 894 9.79 36.34 52.88
CA THR A 894 10.37 35.46 51.87
C THR A 894 9.52 34.21 51.73
N ILE A 895 9.13 33.88 50.51
CA ILE A 895 8.39 32.68 50.16
C ILE A 895 9.33 31.72 49.46
N GLY A 896 9.35 30.45 49.83
CA GLY A 896 10.27 29.51 49.24
C GLY A 896 9.86 28.05 49.36
N VAL A 897 10.70 27.19 48.79
CA VAL A 897 10.67 25.74 48.98
C VAL A 897 12.04 25.26 49.42
N THR A 898 12.08 24.22 50.24
CA THR A 898 13.32 23.66 50.77
C THR A 898 13.24 22.16 50.95
N TYR A 899 14.39 21.49 50.86
CA TYR A 899 14.49 20.12 51.32
C TYR A 899 14.31 20.01 52.83
N ARG A 900 13.82 18.85 53.28
CA ARG A 900 13.61 18.56 54.71
C ARG A 900 14.88 18.81 55.55
N GLY A 901 16.06 18.51 54.98
CA GLY A 901 17.38 18.64 55.59
C GLY A 901 17.99 20.05 55.68
N ILE A 902 17.19 21.13 55.58
CA ILE A 902 17.66 22.49 55.91
C ILE A 902 18.03 22.62 57.39
N THR A 903 19.11 23.34 57.68
CA THR A 903 19.60 23.54 59.05
C THR A 903 18.57 24.33 59.88
N ARG A 904 18.21 23.80 61.06
CA ARG A 904 17.20 24.41 61.95
C ARG A 904 17.79 25.27 63.07
N ARG A 905 19.06 25.04 63.41
CA ARG A 905 19.75 25.69 64.52
C ARG A 905 20.85 26.64 64.04
N GLY A 906 21.03 27.76 64.71
CA GLY A 906 22.06 28.76 64.42
C GLY A 906 21.65 29.82 63.39
N GLY A 907 22.31 30.98 63.46
CA GLY A 907 22.07 32.13 62.57
C GLY A 907 22.95 32.11 61.31
N GLY A 908 22.47 32.72 60.22
CA GLY A 908 23.22 32.88 58.97
C GLY A 908 22.49 32.31 57.74
N GLY A 909 23.19 32.21 56.61
CA GLY A 909 22.61 31.72 55.35
C GLY A 909 22.26 30.23 55.34
N SER A 910 22.93 29.42 56.16
CA SER A 910 22.75 27.96 56.21
C SER A 910 21.37 27.52 56.70
N SER A 911 20.71 28.32 57.54
CA SER A 911 19.35 28.07 58.05
C SER A 911 18.28 28.91 57.34
N MET A 912 18.66 29.93 56.55
CA MET A 912 17.75 30.85 55.88
C MET A 912 17.25 30.33 54.53
N LEU A 913 15.96 30.45 54.26
CA LEU A 913 15.36 30.15 52.94
C LEU A 913 16.01 31.01 51.84
N GLY A 914 16.55 30.35 50.81
CA GLY A 914 17.30 30.97 49.72
C GLY A 914 18.76 31.33 50.06
N GLY A 915 19.19 31.17 51.31
CA GLY A 915 20.54 31.46 51.79
C GLY A 915 21.54 30.30 51.63
N ASN A 916 21.08 29.15 51.17
CA ASN A 916 21.84 27.91 51.03
C ASN A 916 21.46 27.17 49.73
N ASN A 917 22.17 26.09 49.42
CA ASN A 917 21.92 25.25 48.25
C ASN A 917 20.79 24.21 48.44
N LYS A 918 20.07 24.23 49.57
CA LYS A 918 18.94 23.35 49.87
C LYS A 918 17.59 24.06 49.84
N SER A 919 17.56 25.34 49.49
CA SER A 919 16.35 26.15 49.49
C SER A 919 16.38 27.23 48.42
N TRP A 920 15.20 27.51 47.87
CA TRP A 920 14.95 28.58 46.91
C TRP A 920 13.97 29.55 47.54
N GLY A 921 14.30 30.83 47.54
CA GLY A 921 13.49 31.87 48.16
C GLY A 921 13.22 33.04 47.24
N PHE A 922 12.05 33.65 47.37
CA PHE A 922 11.68 34.89 46.70
C PHE A 922 11.29 35.90 47.78
N GLU A 923 12.12 36.94 47.94
CA GLU A 923 11.98 37.98 48.95
C GLU A 923 11.13 39.14 48.41
N LEU A 924 10.15 39.56 49.22
CA LEU A 924 9.15 40.58 48.93
C LEU A 924 9.23 41.70 49.99
N GLY A 925 9.42 42.96 49.60
CA GLY A 925 9.37 44.13 50.50
C GLY A 925 9.85 45.45 49.88
N ASP A 926 9.37 46.59 50.39
CA ASP A 926 9.82 47.97 50.07
C ASP A 926 9.98 48.31 48.57
N GLY A 927 9.12 47.76 47.71
CA GLY A 927 9.11 48.04 46.26
C GLY A 927 10.21 47.35 45.46
N VAL A 928 11.03 46.49 46.07
CA VAL A 928 12.11 45.73 45.40
C VAL A 928 12.00 44.25 45.73
N TYR A 929 12.00 43.41 44.69
CA TYR A 929 11.89 41.96 44.84
C TYR A 929 13.24 41.28 44.59
N TYR A 930 13.55 40.22 45.33
CA TYR A 930 14.80 39.48 45.16
C TYR A 930 14.54 37.99 44.98
N ALA A 931 15.14 37.40 43.93
CA ALA A 931 15.28 35.95 43.84
C ALA A 931 16.56 35.52 44.56
N CYS A 932 16.41 34.63 45.55
CA CYS A 932 17.45 34.19 46.47
C CYS A 932 17.73 32.69 46.28
N TYR A 933 18.97 32.34 45.94
CA TYR A 933 19.45 30.96 45.92
C TYR A 933 20.93 30.89 46.29
N ASN A 934 21.29 29.98 47.20
CA ASN A 934 22.67 29.77 47.64
C ASN A 934 23.40 31.07 48.08
N GLY A 935 22.67 31.98 48.75
CA GLY A 935 23.21 33.26 49.22
C GLY A 935 23.30 34.36 48.16
N SER A 936 23.11 34.02 46.87
CA SER A 936 23.02 35.00 45.78
C SER A 936 21.64 35.65 45.75
N LYS A 937 21.60 36.97 45.55
CA LYS A 937 20.36 37.74 45.40
C LYS A 937 20.32 38.44 44.04
N ILE A 938 19.26 38.18 43.26
CA ILE A 938 19.03 38.84 41.97
C ILE A 938 17.88 39.84 42.13
N VAL A 939 18.17 41.13 41.92
CA VAL A 939 17.17 42.20 41.95
C VAL A 939 16.18 42.03 40.80
N LYS A 940 14.88 42.13 41.10
CA LYS A 940 13.80 42.16 40.12
C LYS A 940 13.10 43.51 40.19
N HIS A 941 13.37 44.35 39.19
CA HIS A 941 12.68 45.62 38.99
C HIS A 941 11.30 45.34 38.43
N LEU A 942 10.26 45.58 39.23
CA LEU A 942 8.87 45.34 38.88
C LEU A 942 8.05 46.61 39.14
N PRO A 943 6.97 46.87 38.39
CA PRO A 943 6.08 48.00 38.65
C PRO A 943 5.46 47.91 40.07
N HIS A 944 5.10 49.08 40.63
CA HIS A 944 4.33 49.18 41.87
C HIS A 944 3.11 48.24 41.81
N ALA A 945 2.84 47.54 42.92
CA ALA A 945 1.87 46.45 42.96
C ALA A 945 0.48 46.92 43.41
N ASP A 946 -0.56 46.52 42.68
CA ASP A 946 -1.97 46.71 43.05
C ASP A 946 -2.54 45.52 43.86
N SER A 947 -1.72 44.48 44.10
CA SER A 947 -2.11 43.26 44.84
C SER A 947 -0.92 42.66 45.61
N ASN A 948 -1.20 42.20 46.83
CA ASN A 948 -0.25 41.52 47.73
C ASN A 948 -0.36 39.99 47.66
N ILE A 949 -0.84 39.44 46.54
CA ILE A 949 -0.96 37.99 46.34
C ILE A 949 0.12 37.48 45.37
N VAL A 950 0.84 36.44 45.80
CA VAL A 950 1.86 35.75 45.00
C VAL A 950 1.48 34.28 44.83
N GLY A 951 1.42 33.84 43.57
CA GLY A 951 1.24 32.45 43.18
C GLY A 951 2.59 31.76 42.99
N VAL A 952 2.74 30.55 43.50
CA VAL A 952 3.95 29.74 43.39
C VAL A 952 3.60 28.45 42.66
N TYR A 953 4.37 28.12 41.63
CA TYR A 953 4.20 26.89 40.83
C TYR A 953 5.49 26.08 40.84
N LEU A 954 5.40 24.83 41.28
CA LEU A 954 6.47 23.84 41.21
C LEU A 954 6.13 22.86 40.07
N ASP A 955 7.01 22.74 39.08
CA ASP A 955 6.99 21.66 38.08
C ASP A 955 8.22 20.78 38.27
N ARG A 956 8.09 19.79 39.15
CA ARG A 956 9.20 18.92 39.54
C ARG A 956 9.74 18.07 38.37
N PRO A 957 8.91 17.45 37.51
CA PRO A 957 9.39 16.77 36.30
C PRO A 957 10.13 17.67 35.32
N ALA A 958 9.68 18.92 35.15
CA ALA A 958 10.36 19.90 34.29
C ALA A 958 11.56 20.59 34.97
N GLY A 959 11.76 20.36 36.27
CA GLY A 959 12.82 20.98 37.04
C GLY A 959 12.67 22.49 37.25
N THR A 960 11.43 23.00 37.42
CA THR A 960 11.19 24.44 37.55
C THR A 960 10.41 24.82 38.82
N LEU A 961 10.76 25.98 39.41
CA LEU A 961 9.99 26.65 40.45
C LEU A 961 9.75 28.10 40.05
N SER A 962 8.49 28.45 39.80
CA SER A 962 8.08 29.75 39.26
C SER A 962 7.22 30.54 40.25
N PHE A 963 7.40 31.85 40.25
CA PHE A 963 6.68 32.82 41.07
C PHE A 963 5.92 33.78 40.17
N TYR A 964 4.66 34.06 40.51
CA TYR A 964 3.75 34.92 39.78
C TYR A 964 3.09 35.93 40.72
N ARG A 965 2.87 37.15 40.26
CA ARG A 965 1.96 38.11 40.90
C ARG A 965 0.54 37.82 40.42
N VAL A 966 -0.41 37.80 41.35
CA VAL A 966 -1.82 37.52 41.08
C VAL A 966 -2.60 38.83 41.19
N SER A 967 -3.13 39.33 40.08
CA SER A 967 -3.95 40.54 40.05
C SER A 967 -5.44 40.18 39.89
N PRO A 968 -6.32 40.66 40.79
CA PRO A 968 -7.77 40.47 40.64
C PRO A 968 -8.29 41.29 39.45
N ASP A 969 -9.07 40.67 38.58
CA ASP A 969 -9.62 41.32 37.38
C ASP A 969 -10.94 42.04 37.72
N ILE A 970 -11.09 43.28 37.25
CA ILE A 970 -12.22 44.18 37.61
C ILE A 970 -13.58 43.67 37.03
N GLY A 971 -13.55 42.63 36.18
CA GLY A 971 -14.71 42.00 35.54
C GLY A 971 -15.13 40.62 36.06
N GLY A 972 -14.46 40.06 37.09
CA GLY A 972 -14.95 38.87 37.80
C GLY A 972 -14.83 37.51 37.08
N SER A 973 -14.02 37.36 36.02
CA SER A 973 -13.94 36.08 35.28
C SER A 973 -12.59 35.32 35.29
N SER A 974 -11.45 35.90 35.69
CA SER A 974 -10.23 35.13 36.06
C SER A 974 -9.09 36.02 36.57
N ASP A 975 -8.33 35.59 37.58
CA ASP A 975 -7.13 36.32 38.05
C ASP A 975 -6.02 36.33 36.98
N THR A 976 -5.39 37.49 36.76
CA THR A 976 -4.27 37.62 35.83
C THR A 976 -2.94 37.27 36.52
N LEU A 977 -2.22 36.30 35.98
CA LEU A 977 -0.91 35.87 36.48
C LEU A 977 0.24 36.57 35.74
N THR A 978 0.98 37.43 36.44
CA THR A 978 2.19 38.07 35.90
C THR A 978 3.42 37.34 36.40
N HIS A 979 4.23 36.78 35.49
CA HIS A 979 5.47 36.07 35.86
C HIS A 979 6.48 37.01 36.55
N LEU A 980 7.06 36.56 37.67
CA LEU A 980 8.07 37.30 38.44
C LEU A 980 9.45 36.67 38.29
N HIS A 981 9.56 35.35 38.48
CA HIS A 981 10.83 34.64 38.39
C HIS A 981 10.64 33.12 38.24
N THR A 982 11.61 32.44 37.65
CA THR A 982 11.70 30.98 37.61
C THR A 982 13.11 30.53 38.00
N PHE A 983 13.20 29.62 38.97
CA PHE A 983 14.40 28.84 39.24
C PHE A 983 14.39 27.56 38.43
N GLN A 984 15.57 27.15 37.94
CA GLN A 984 15.81 25.89 37.27
C GLN A 984 16.62 24.99 38.21
N SER A 985 16.11 23.80 38.54
CA SER A 985 16.77 22.85 39.43
C SER A 985 16.28 21.41 39.22
N THR A 986 17.12 20.43 39.51
CA THR A 986 16.79 19.00 39.36
C THR A 986 16.03 18.40 40.56
N PHE A 987 15.86 19.15 41.65
CA PHE A 987 15.10 18.73 42.85
C PHE A 987 15.39 17.29 43.32
N THR A 988 16.60 17.05 43.81
CA THR A 988 17.19 15.74 44.07
C THR A 988 16.63 14.95 45.25
N GLU A 989 15.96 15.58 46.22
CA GLU A 989 15.34 14.87 47.36
C GLU A 989 13.82 14.69 47.15
N GLU A 990 13.24 13.60 47.67
CA GLU A 990 11.83 13.21 47.47
C GLU A 990 10.83 14.26 47.96
N ASP A 991 11.06 14.86 49.12
CA ASP A 991 10.16 15.83 49.75
C ASP A 991 10.70 17.27 49.63
N LEU A 992 9.99 18.11 48.88
CA LEU A 992 10.13 19.56 48.93
C LEU A 992 9.07 20.16 49.85
N LEU A 993 9.48 20.96 50.83
CA LEU A 993 8.59 21.61 51.78
C LEU A 993 8.48 23.11 51.46
N PRO A 994 7.27 23.65 51.23
CA PRO A 994 7.04 25.08 51.20
C PRO A 994 7.37 25.71 52.54
N GLY A 995 7.89 26.93 52.53
CA GLY A 995 8.26 27.64 53.74
C GLY A 995 8.21 29.15 53.59
N PHE A 996 8.07 29.81 54.73
CA PHE A 996 7.93 31.25 54.83
C PHE A 996 8.93 31.79 55.87
N SER A 997 9.56 32.92 55.55
CA SER A 997 10.47 33.65 56.43
C SER A 997 9.98 35.08 56.61
N LEU A 998 9.96 35.58 57.84
CA LEU A 998 9.59 36.95 58.17
C LEU A 998 10.84 37.68 58.64
N TYR A 999 11.24 38.74 57.92
CA TYR A 999 12.59 39.30 58.09
C TYR A 999 12.81 39.81 59.51
N GLY A 1000 13.95 39.49 60.13
CA GLY A 1000 14.24 39.82 61.54
C GLY A 1000 14.33 41.32 61.86
N LYS A 1001 14.56 42.17 60.85
CA LYS A 1001 14.46 43.64 60.95
C LYS A 1001 13.14 44.21 60.41
N GLY A 1002 12.18 43.37 60.02
CA GLY A 1002 10.83 43.76 59.61
C GLY A 1002 10.01 44.33 60.78
N ARG A 1003 8.76 44.76 60.52
CA ARG A 1003 7.90 45.31 61.57
C ARG A 1003 7.21 44.18 62.34
N VAL A 1004 6.87 44.43 63.61
CA VAL A 1004 5.91 43.57 64.31
C VAL A 1004 4.57 43.73 63.57
N GLY A 1005 3.96 42.62 63.18
CA GLY A 1005 2.77 42.61 62.31
C GLY A 1005 2.99 42.10 60.89
N ASP A 1006 4.24 41.96 60.41
CA ASP A 1006 4.51 41.31 59.11
C ASP A 1006 3.84 39.92 59.10
N SER A 1007 3.20 39.53 57.99
CA SER A 1007 2.42 38.29 57.94
C SER A 1007 2.39 37.63 56.56
N VAL A 1008 2.14 36.31 56.55
CA VAL A 1008 1.87 35.51 55.36
C VAL A 1008 0.66 34.61 55.62
N SER A 1009 -0.29 34.61 54.70
CA SER A 1009 -1.52 33.83 54.77
C SER A 1009 -1.66 32.94 53.52
N LEU A 1010 -1.96 31.65 53.72
CA LEU A 1010 -2.22 30.70 52.63
C LEU A 1010 -3.64 30.89 52.09
N CYS A 1011 -3.76 31.33 50.83
CA CYS A 1011 -5.04 31.58 50.17
C CYS A 1011 -5.85 30.29 49.97
N ARG A 1012 -7.19 30.39 49.92
CA ARG A 1012 -8.07 29.27 49.52
C ARG A 1012 -8.27 29.33 48.01
N LEU A 1013 -7.86 28.27 47.31
CA LEU A 1013 -7.83 28.17 45.85
C LEU A 1013 -8.94 27.32 45.27
#